data_AF-A0A9P8AK94-F1
#
_entry.id   AF-A0A9P8AK94-F1
#
_cell.length_a   1.000
_cell.length_b   1.000
_cell.length_c   1.000
_cell.angle_alpha   90.00
_cell.angle_beta   90.00
_cell.angle_gamma   90.00
#
_symmetry.space_group_name_H-M   'P 1'
#
loop_
_entity.id
_entity.type
_entity.pdbx_description
1 polymer ?
#
loop_
_entity_poly.entity_id
_entity_poly.type
_entity_poly.pdbx_seq_one_letter_code
_entity_poly.pdbx_strand_id
1 'polypeptide(L)'
;MSYSLKQLKDRALDVDPDIRYMAIEDLRKALDDTSTNVDPSALLLFIPILLDMLKDENPDVKGKAIQVFEPIARNLSGDKQVSLIGDLFDLVNKEVEAGNDSDTLTISVPTLGLRSIFNGNISFTKPVSKQIIDIISQGIHSRSMNIDYAEILCDVYKHLGVALSDKEIQRLATELIKVAYSKGGIIGKRSITSFSYLLKHLRSSQVFNGLIEEISTSSPSTTTLALYSVVLNKEYGAYFQEESVRRIFEDIKRLLKSESVNEVIDYEEMDLDVIVHDNGIRDEALGTLNNFVTSLPYHLVEDYITEVVQIVQTFLQYNPGANNQNEDYDYDDSEEDSDVEFSDEDDALNDDANDDDYISWKLRLRSLSIIDSMLKSFPQNLLPLIYSDLVPLEIKALDDENELVSVESIRTLTHLITKTADVHRVKRRNSDISIDSSSSPLNILIDKYTPGLLNSVYNQLSTEKNLNKVPIILALIESLIKTITTEFDPDYLTQLLVKSRELKIENDSIDILHLIKTLLKVYLFDDIPPDFRDYIVTSITNTISKENSAHIALIECSSIARELFKQIKLSHTLSLKWDYVNDLFLAIEEKVSNYKSYSSDIRQKFILAYSECLKEVEVVDKARWFRIFETFKNCLNLEISVNVTLTCLIDLLGGDKEASVNWDQFNSNEEFINYLSNRLVGFLSTSDSALFNSSLVLLVILNEHHKMDNPSALLTILTRILFGEENSTLNEKQLSSIFELLKYNISQTDITEETIKLFATKVVNNLLNKGEDEDDIGLSSFEGLLTSLSSLATFDVFEVFSQNLDLKLAVSSRILATITHERQLNERITLCEDAILNHLNGRIPLSEDKLLFDVQFIGNIGYLTALDKMNVEVLLELLDKTDNELVKVTIGRSIGLILFREIDTIVPKLLEYYVEYPDKRTYLLHAIKQSLVKSETISPGLATKVWQTVWTTTESYTDLKLTNIPELRCCGDVLALADKFLPCFELSQVLQHALEASGNNISVIYVLNVILKHRITSKEEMAFTDKVINLYIDKLPVLFNIMDVDVQQILMGNLLACLHNRQRVFLPKLNDLVIPLVLQELTAKEEFKRIIPMGPYKYVLDEGLEARKLCYEFLYTITSISYETLKEYDINLNIIGESFIEKGLSDKENDIIVFSTINLKNLLNNPIASEYQFLITQDHHLLNKLIQGLNGCLKKPLKAKPTKQEVDSHEEVIKSVMELIKSVNSYLLAEDHVTSKWPDFYTSLR
;
A
#
# COMPACT_ATOMS: atom_id res chain seq x y z
N MET A 1 -6.42 -39.85 -40.46
CA MET A 1 -5.67 -40.61 -41.47
C MET A 1 -4.20 -40.44 -41.16
N SER A 2 -3.49 -41.49 -40.71
CA SER A 2 -2.04 -41.38 -40.54
C SER A 2 -1.40 -41.50 -41.92
N TYR A 3 -1.09 -40.37 -42.56
CA TYR A 3 -0.25 -40.39 -43.75
C TYR A 3 1.10 -41.02 -43.35
N SER A 4 1.55 -42.03 -44.10
CA SER A 4 2.91 -42.54 -43.92
C SER A 4 3.86 -41.42 -44.33
N LEU A 5 4.81 -41.01 -43.48
CA LEU A 5 5.83 -40.00 -43.81
C LEU A 5 6.55 -40.30 -45.14
N LYS A 6 6.60 -41.58 -45.55
CA LYS A 6 7.13 -42.00 -46.85
C LYS A 6 6.29 -41.50 -48.04
N GLN A 7 4.97 -41.44 -47.92
CA GLN A 7 4.09 -40.92 -48.97
C GLN A 7 4.18 -39.41 -49.09
N LEU A 8 4.35 -38.70 -47.98
CA LEU A 8 4.59 -37.25 -47.99
C LEU A 8 5.95 -36.92 -48.61
N LYS A 9 6.95 -37.76 -48.36
CA LYS A 9 8.28 -37.65 -48.99
C LYS A 9 8.23 -37.70 -50.52
N ASP A 10 7.52 -38.68 -51.08
CA ASP A 10 7.42 -38.83 -52.53
C ASP A 10 6.64 -37.66 -53.17
N ARG A 11 5.59 -37.16 -52.49
CA ARG A 11 4.82 -35.98 -52.94
C ARG A 11 5.58 -34.67 -52.83
N ALA A 12 6.47 -34.54 -51.83
CA ALA A 12 7.31 -33.36 -51.68
C ALA A 12 8.36 -33.22 -52.80
N LEU A 13 8.63 -34.28 -53.56
CA LEU A 13 9.53 -34.29 -54.71
C LEU A 13 8.78 -34.30 -56.06
N ASP A 14 7.47 -34.08 -56.06
CA ASP A 14 6.67 -34.07 -57.28
C ASP A 14 7.01 -32.86 -58.16
N VAL A 15 6.82 -32.99 -59.47
CA VAL A 15 7.05 -31.90 -60.43
C VAL A 15 5.98 -30.80 -60.26
N ASP A 16 4.78 -31.17 -59.81
CA ASP A 16 3.67 -30.24 -59.59
C ASP A 16 3.84 -29.44 -58.26
N PRO A 17 3.94 -28.11 -58.31
CA PRO A 17 4.11 -27.27 -57.13
C PRO A 17 2.93 -27.34 -56.15
N ASP A 18 1.69 -27.56 -56.61
CA ASP A 18 0.52 -27.67 -55.73
C ASP A 18 0.59 -28.95 -54.90
N ILE A 19 1.10 -30.03 -55.49
CA ILE A 19 1.31 -31.30 -54.79
C ILE A 19 2.43 -31.17 -53.75
N ARG A 20 3.53 -30.47 -54.08
CA ARG A 20 4.60 -30.16 -53.12
C ARG A 20 4.10 -29.29 -51.97
N TYR A 21 3.33 -28.24 -52.27
CA TYR A 21 2.70 -27.37 -51.28
C TYR A 21 1.79 -28.15 -50.33
N MET A 22 0.88 -28.97 -50.86
CA MET A 22 -0.02 -29.81 -50.06
C MET A 22 0.76 -30.80 -49.18
N ALA A 23 1.86 -31.38 -49.69
CA ALA A 23 2.69 -32.30 -48.92
C ALA A 23 3.36 -31.65 -47.71
N ILE A 24 3.86 -30.41 -47.84
CA ILE A 24 4.45 -29.66 -46.73
C ILE A 24 3.39 -29.21 -45.72
N GLU A 25 2.23 -28.73 -46.19
CA GLU A 25 1.15 -28.29 -45.30
C GLU A 25 0.55 -29.47 -44.50
N ASP A 26 0.39 -30.63 -45.14
CA ASP A 26 -0.04 -31.86 -44.47
C ASP A 26 1.01 -32.34 -43.45
N LEU A 27 2.31 -32.20 -43.76
CA LEU A 27 3.39 -32.48 -42.81
C LEU A 27 3.34 -31.53 -41.60
N ARG A 28 3.13 -30.22 -41.82
CA ARG A 28 3.00 -29.24 -40.75
C ARG A 28 1.86 -29.59 -39.80
N LYS A 29 0.66 -29.84 -40.36
CA LYS A 29 -0.53 -30.24 -39.60
C LYS A 29 -0.28 -31.52 -38.79
N ALA A 30 0.47 -32.48 -39.35
CA ALA A 30 0.82 -33.71 -38.65
C ALA A 30 1.82 -33.50 -37.50
N LEU A 31 2.66 -32.45 -37.55
CA LEU A 31 3.64 -32.13 -36.49
C LEU A 31 3.05 -31.28 -35.37
N ASP A 32 1.93 -30.60 -35.62
CA ASP A 32 1.19 -29.79 -34.64
C ASP A 32 0.13 -30.59 -33.87
N ASP A 33 -0.30 -31.73 -34.38
CA ASP A 33 -1.24 -32.62 -33.69
C ASP A 33 -0.55 -33.38 -32.55
N THR A 34 -0.83 -32.97 -31.31
CA THR A 34 -0.27 -33.56 -30.08
C THR A 34 -0.65 -35.04 -29.86
N SER A 35 -1.61 -35.57 -30.64
CA SER A 35 -2.06 -36.96 -30.53
C SER A 35 -1.21 -37.95 -31.33
N THR A 36 -0.34 -37.46 -32.23
CA THR A 36 0.48 -38.29 -33.11
C THR A 36 1.93 -38.41 -32.62
N ASN A 37 2.35 -39.61 -32.21
CA ASN A 37 3.77 -39.92 -31.97
C ASN A 37 4.51 -40.04 -33.31
N VAL A 38 5.23 -38.99 -33.69
CA VAL A 38 6.04 -38.96 -34.93
C VAL A 38 7.41 -39.62 -34.67
N ASP A 39 7.82 -40.55 -35.53
CA ASP A 39 9.12 -41.23 -35.44
C ASP A 39 10.27 -40.25 -35.78
N PRO A 40 11.19 -39.94 -34.84
CA PRO A 40 12.31 -39.03 -35.08
C PRO A 40 13.26 -39.50 -36.19
N SER A 41 13.31 -40.81 -36.47
CA SER A 41 14.15 -41.36 -37.53
C SER A 41 13.59 -41.07 -38.93
N ALA A 42 12.27 -40.97 -39.04
CA ALA A 42 11.59 -40.63 -40.28
C ALA A 42 11.70 -39.13 -40.59
N LEU A 43 11.68 -38.26 -39.56
CA LEU A 43 11.89 -36.82 -39.71
C LEU A 43 13.30 -36.48 -40.20
N LEU A 44 14.32 -37.19 -39.70
CA LEU A 44 15.70 -37.03 -40.17
C LEU A 44 15.86 -37.28 -41.67
N LEU A 45 15.07 -38.19 -42.25
CA LEU A 45 15.10 -38.48 -43.69
C LEU A 45 14.38 -37.43 -44.54
N PHE A 46 13.60 -36.54 -43.91
CA PHE A 46 12.86 -35.46 -44.56
C PHE A 46 13.64 -34.13 -44.53
N ILE A 47 14.55 -33.92 -43.56
CA ILE A 47 15.38 -32.71 -43.45
C ILE A 47 16.11 -32.35 -44.75
N PRO A 48 16.81 -33.27 -45.45
CA PRO A 48 17.51 -32.92 -46.69
C PRO A 48 16.57 -32.45 -47.80
N ILE A 49 15.34 -32.99 -47.85
CA ILE A 49 14.33 -32.57 -48.82
C ILE A 49 13.82 -31.18 -48.46
N LEU A 50 13.52 -30.93 -47.19
CA LEU A 50 13.08 -29.62 -46.73
C LEU A 50 14.13 -28.53 -46.98
N LEU A 51 15.42 -28.85 -46.79
CA LEU A 51 16.54 -27.96 -47.11
C LEU A 51 16.63 -27.67 -48.62
N ASP A 52 16.34 -28.64 -49.48
CA ASP A 52 16.31 -28.45 -50.94
C ASP A 52 15.10 -27.62 -51.38
N MET A 53 13.95 -27.75 -50.70
CA MET A 53 12.73 -26.97 -50.97
C MET A 53 12.88 -25.47 -50.66
N LEU A 54 13.87 -25.05 -49.88
CA LEU A 54 14.22 -23.63 -49.76
C LEU A 54 14.68 -23.04 -51.10
N LYS A 55 15.14 -23.88 -52.03
CA LYS A 55 15.58 -23.52 -53.39
C LYS A 55 14.53 -23.81 -54.46
N ASP A 56 13.27 -24.06 -54.10
CA ASP A 56 12.20 -24.34 -55.05
C ASP A 56 12.05 -23.20 -56.08
N GLU A 57 11.43 -23.42 -57.23
CA GLU A 57 11.13 -22.33 -58.17
C GLU A 57 9.86 -21.57 -57.75
N ASN A 58 8.96 -22.22 -57.00
CA ASN A 58 7.71 -21.63 -56.57
C ASN A 58 7.84 -20.93 -55.18
N PRO A 59 7.51 -19.63 -55.06
CA PRO A 59 7.63 -18.88 -53.81
C PRO A 59 6.66 -19.35 -52.71
N ASP A 60 5.47 -19.86 -53.05
CA ASP A 60 4.49 -20.37 -52.08
C ASP A 60 5.01 -21.65 -51.41
N VAL A 61 5.68 -22.50 -52.19
CA VAL A 61 6.33 -23.72 -51.67
C VAL A 61 7.49 -23.36 -50.74
N LYS A 62 8.30 -22.35 -51.08
CA LYS A 62 9.35 -21.82 -50.17
C LYS A 62 8.78 -21.28 -48.88
N GLY A 63 7.74 -20.44 -48.98
CA GLY A 63 7.06 -19.85 -47.83
C GLY A 63 6.52 -20.92 -46.87
N LYS A 64 5.97 -22.02 -47.42
CA LYS A 64 5.54 -23.17 -46.62
C LYS A 64 6.69 -23.99 -46.06
N ALA A 65 7.78 -24.18 -46.80
CA ALA A 65 8.96 -24.87 -46.30
C ALA A 65 9.53 -24.17 -45.05
N ILE A 66 9.60 -22.83 -45.04
CA ILE A 66 10.06 -22.03 -43.89
C ILE A 66 9.23 -22.33 -42.63
N GLN A 67 7.90 -22.36 -42.76
CA GLN A 67 6.97 -22.59 -41.63
C GLN A 67 7.07 -23.99 -41.01
N VAL A 68 7.75 -24.94 -41.66
CA VAL A 68 7.86 -26.33 -41.19
C VAL A 68 9.15 -26.59 -40.40
N PHE A 69 10.13 -25.68 -40.44
CA PHE A 69 11.35 -25.83 -39.65
C PHE A 69 11.11 -25.77 -38.12
N GLU A 70 10.19 -24.93 -37.64
CA GLU A 70 9.84 -24.85 -36.21
C GLU A 70 9.20 -26.14 -35.68
N PRO A 71 8.13 -26.68 -36.29
CA PRO A 71 7.51 -27.93 -35.80
C PRO A 71 8.44 -29.14 -35.91
N ILE A 72 9.36 -29.16 -36.90
CA ILE A 72 10.38 -30.22 -36.99
C ILE A 72 11.38 -30.08 -35.85
N ALA A 73 11.95 -28.90 -35.63
CA ALA A 73 12.93 -28.68 -34.58
C ALA A 73 12.36 -28.96 -33.18
N ARG A 74 11.08 -28.66 -32.94
CA ARG A 74 10.34 -29.00 -31.71
C ARG A 74 10.28 -30.50 -31.42
N ASN A 75 10.20 -31.33 -32.47
CA ASN A 75 10.06 -32.78 -32.39
C ASN A 75 11.41 -33.55 -32.49
N LEU A 76 12.54 -32.83 -32.56
CA LEU A 76 13.89 -33.40 -32.58
C LEU A 76 14.55 -33.39 -31.19
N SER A 77 15.48 -34.31 -30.96
CA SER A 77 16.34 -34.32 -29.77
C SER A 77 17.48 -33.31 -29.88
N GLY A 78 18.02 -32.83 -28.76
CA GLY A 78 19.06 -31.79 -28.67
C GLY A 78 20.18 -31.87 -29.73
N ASP A 79 20.92 -32.99 -29.82
CA ASP A 79 22.02 -33.14 -30.78
C ASP A 79 21.57 -33.01 -32.26
N LYS A 80 20.33 -33.41 -32.55
CA LYS A 80 19.74 -33.31 -33.90
C LYS A 80 19.24 -31.90 -34.19
N GLN A 81 18.78 -31.17 -33.17
CA GLN A 81 18.45 -29.75 -33.30
C GLN A 81 19.70 -28.94 -33.67
N VAL A 82 20.84 -29.24 -33.02
CA VAL A 82 22.14 -28.63 -33.34
C VAL A 82 22.56 -28.92 -34.78
N SER A 83 22.42 -30.18 -35.23
CA SER A 83 22.73 -30.56 -36.62
C SER A 83 21.87 -29.81 -37.64
N LEU A 84 20.56 -29.73 -37.43
CA LEU A 84 19.63 -29.02 -38.33
C LEU A 84 19.96 -27.53 -38.43
N ILE A 85 20.23 -26.89 -37.30
CA ILE A 85 20.61 -25.47 -37.25
C ILE A 85 21.96 -25.25 -37.93
N GLY A 86 22.92 -26.16 -37.74
CA GLY A 86 24.20 -26.16 -38.45
C GLY A 86 24.05 -26.28 -39.96
N ASP A 87 23.23 -27.22 -40.44
CA ASP A 87 22.99 -27.43 -41.87
C ASP A 87 22.32 -26.21 -42.53
N LEU A 88 21.35 -25.58 -41.83
CA LEU A 88 20.73 -24.33 -42.27
C LEU A 88 21.73 -23.17 -42.30
N PHE A 89 22.56 -23.05 -41.28
CA PHE A 89 23.59 -22.01 -41.22
C PHE A 89 24.66 -22.17 -42.31
N ASP A 90 25.01 -23.42 -42.66
CA ASP A 90 25.89 -23.70 -43.80
C ASP A 90 25.26 -23.32 -45.15
N LEU A 91 23.92 -23.41 -45.29
CA LEU A 91 23.22 -22.89 -46.46
C LEU A 91 23.24 -21.36 -46.51
N VAL A 92 23.02 -20.67 -45.38
CA VAL A 92 23.19 -19.21 -45.28
C VAL A 92 24.59 -18.83 -45.76
N ASN A 93 25.62 -19.51 -45.25
CA ASN A 93 27.00 -19.25 -45.64
C ASN A 93 27.25 -19.43 -47.15
N LYS A 94 26.67 -20.46 -47.76
CA LYS A 94 26.80 -20.69 -49.21
C LYS A 94 26.09 -19.63 -50.04
N GLU A 95 24.92 -19.13 -49.59
CA GLU A 95 24.22 -18.06 -50.29
C GLU A 95 24.93 -16.72 -50.14
N VAL A 96 25.46 -16.43 -48.95
CA VAL A 96 26.31 -15.26 -48.68
C VAL A 96 27.60 -15.29 -49.49
N GLU A 97 28.23 -16.46 -49.67
CA GLU A 97 29.43 -16.61 -50.51
C GLU A 97 29.13 -16.59 -52.02
N ALA A 98 27.91 -16.95 -52.43
CA ALA A 98 27.48 -16.94 -53.83
C ALA A 98 27.00 -15.55 -54.30
N GLY A 99 26.41 -14.76 -53.40
CA GLY A 99 26.06 -13.36 -53.63
C GLY A 99 27.26 -12.45 -53.41
N ASN A 100 27.99 -12.13 -54.48
CA ASN A 100 29.26 -11.41 -54.40
C ASN A 100 29.18 -9.90 -54.05
N ASP A 101 28.06 -9.38 -53.54
CA ASP A 101 27.95 -7.96 -53.13
C ASP A 101 27.31 -7.79 -51.75
N SER A 102 27.99 -7.01 -50.93
CA SER A 102 27.81 -6.81 -49.50
C SER A 102 26.60 -5.95 -49.08
N ASP A 103 25.69 -5.63 -50.00
CA ASP A 103 24.64 -4.61 -49.78
C ASP A 103 23.24 -5.02 -50.31
N THR A 104 22.91 -6.32 -50.33
CA THR A 104 21.51 -6.71 -50.48
C THR A 104 20.74 -6.36 -49.21
N LEU A 105 19.78 -5.44 -49.31
CA LEU A 105 18.86 -5.04 -48.22
C LEU A 105 17.93 -6.16 -47.74
N THR A 106 17.90 -7.29 -48.44
CA THR A 106 16.98 -8.41 -48.20
C THR A 106 17.67 -9.59 -47.52
N ILE A 107 17.00 -10.16 -46.53
CA ILE A 107 17.43 -11.37 -45.79
C ILE A 107 17.29 -12.60 -46.69
N SER A 108 18.25 -13.52 -46.63
CA SER A 108 18.23 -14.77 -47.39
C SER A 108 17.14 -15.74 -46.92
N VAL A 109 16.67 -16.59 -47.83
CA VAL A 109 15.60 -17.58 -47.57
C VAL A 109 15.99 -18.59 -46.46
N PRO A 110 17.23 -19.11 -46.42
CA PRO A 110 17.68 -19.96 -45.31
C PRO A 110 17.72 -19.24 -43.96
N THR A 111 18.02 -17.93 -43.94
CA THR A 111 17.97 -17.13 -42.71
C THR A 111 16.54 -17.07 -42.18
N LEU A 112 15.52 -16.83 -43.04
CA LEU A 112 14.11 -16.89 -42.61
C LEU A 112 13.73 -18.24 -41.98
N GLY A 113 14.30 -19.34 -42.49
CA GLY A 113 14.19 -20.68 -41.88
C GLY A 113 14.75 -20.75 -40.45
N LEU A 114 15.96 -20.22 -40.23
CA LEU A 114 16.56 -20.13 -38.88
C LEU A 114 15.75 -19.24 -37.93
N ARG A 115 15.29 -18.09 -38.42
CA ARG A 115 14.47 -17.16 -37.62
C ARG A 115 13.14 -17.79 -37.21
N SER A 116 12.53 -18.61 -38.07
CA SER A 116 11.33 -19.37 -37.72
C SER A 116 11.58 -20.33 -36.57
N ILE A 117 12.76 -20.93 -36.47
CA ILE A 117 13.13 -21.82 -35.36
C ILE A 117 13.30 -21.02 -34.07
N PHE A 118 14.09 -19.93 -34.08
CA PHE A 118 14.38 -19.17 -32.86
C PHE A 118 13.18 -18.40 -32.32
N ASN A 119 12.32 -17.87 -33.20
CA ASN A 119 11.08 -17.19 -32.80
C ASN A 119 9.89 -18.14 -32.61
N GLY A 120 10.13 -19.45 -32.69
CA GLY A 120 9.14 -20.51 -32.49
C GLY A 120 8.94 -20.91 -31.02
N ASN A 121 7.98 -21.81 -30.77
CA ASN A 121 7.70 -22.34 -29.43
C ASN A 121 8.65 -23.50 -29.06
N ILE A 122 9.97 -23.26 -29.15
CA ILE A 122 11.00 -24.25 -28.89
C ILE A 122 11.81 -23.84 -27.65
N SER A 123 11.97 -24.78 -26.71
CA SER A 123 12.85 -24.60 -25.56
C SER A 123 14.16 -25.34 -25.80
N PHE A 124 15.27 -24.61 -25.75
CA PHE A 124 16.61 -25.17 -25.83
C PHE A 124 17.20 -25.37 -24.44
N THR A 125 17.83 -26.54 -24.21
CA THR A 125 18.58 -26.76 -22.96
C THR A 125 19.88 -25.95 -22.98
N LYS A 126 20.33 -25.46 -21.82
CA LYS A 126 21.58 -24.68 -21.69
C LYS A 126 22.81 -25.24 -22.45
N PRO A 127 23.13 -26.55 -22.43
CA PRO A 127 24.27 -27.08 -23.20
C PRO A 127 24.04 -27.01 -24.72
N VAL A 128 22.82 -27.25 -25.19
CA VAL A 128 22.44 -27.16 -26.61
C VAL A 128 22.50 -25.70 -27.07
N SER A 129 21.97 -24.76 -26.28
CA SER A 129 22.07 -23.32 -26.55
C SER A 129 23.53 -22.89 -26.71
N LYS A 130 24.44 -23.37 -25.84
CA LYS A 130 25.86 -23.07 -25.92
C LYS A 130 26.50 -23.61 -27.21
N GLN A 131 26.21 -24.86 -27.58
CA GLN A 131 26.73 -25.44 -28.83
C GLN A 131 26.24 -24.68 -30.07
N ILE A 132 24.97 -24.27 -30.10
CA ILE A 132 24.42 -23.47 -31.20
C ILE A 132 25.14 -22.13 -31.30
N ILE A 133 25.32 -21.43 -30.18
CA ILE A 133 26.03 -20.15 -30.14
C ILE A 133 27.47 -20.31 -30.61
N ASP A 134 28.18 -21.37 -30.20
CA ASP A 134 29.56 -21.62 -30.60
C ASP A 134 29.67 -21.85 -32.12
N ILE A 135 28.77 -22.62 -32.72
CA ILE A 135 28.74 -22.87 -34.17
C ILE A 135 28.52 -21.56 -34.95
N ILE A 136 27.50 -20.79 -34.56
CA ILE A 136 27.13 -19.56 -35.26
C ILE A 136 28.22 -18.48 -35.06
N SER A 137 28.70 -18.29 -33.82
CA SER A 137 29.69 -17.26 -33.51
C SER A 137 31.04 -17.54 -34.18
N GLN A 138 31.51 -18.79 -34.21
CA GLN A 138 32.76 -19.15 -34.91
C GLN A 138 32.63 -18.99 -36.43
N GLY A 139 31.46 -19.33 -36.99
CA GLY A 139 31.19 -19.18 -38.41
C GLY A 139 31.05 -17.73 -38.88
N ILE A 140 30.64 -16.82 -37.99
CA ILE A 140 30.56 -15.37 -38.27
C ILE A 140 31.92 -14.69 -38.05
N HIS A 141 32.67 -15.04 -36.99
CA HIS A 141 33.94 -14.37 -36.63
C HIS A 141 35.02 -14.46 -37.73
N SER A 142 34.92 -15.42 -38.64
CA SER A 142 35.83 -15.59 -39.78
C SER A 142 35.43 -14.80 -41.04
N ARG A 143 34.29 -14.11 -41.02
CA ARG A 143 33.67 -13.43 -42.17
C ARG A 143 33.30 -11.98 -41.86
N SER A 144 32.99 -11.18 -42.89
CA SER A 144 32.51 -9.80 -42.70
C SER A 144 31.03 -9.79 -42.28
N MET A 145 30.66 -8.95 -41.31
CA MET A 145 29.26 -8.79 -40.88
C MET A 145 28.38 -8.31 -42.04
N ASN A 146 27.25 -8.97 -42.26
CA ASN A 146 26.20 -8.63 -43.21
C ASN A 146 24.82 -8.60 -42.51
N ILE A 147 23.75 -8.30 -43.26
CA ILE A 147 22.39 -8.21 -42.71
C ILE A 147 21.88 -9.56 -42.18
N ASP A 148 22.16 -10.67 -42.88
CA ASP A 148 21.77 -12.02 -42.45
C ASP A 148 22.38 -12.38 -41.09
N TYR A 149 23.70 -12.19 -40.94
CA TYR A 149 24.40 -12.46 -39.69
C TYR A 149 23.93 -11.56 -38.56
N ALA A 150 23.68 -10.27 -38.81
CA ALA A 150 23.18 -9.35 -37.80
C ALA A 150 21.78 -9.74 -37.27
N GLU A 151 20.88 -10.19 -38.15
CA GLU A 151 19.55 -10.68 -37.76
C GLU A 151 19.61 -12.03 -37.02
N ILE A 152 20.47 -12.95 -37.46
CA ILE A 152 20.70 -14.22 -36.76
C ILE A 152 21.24 -13.96 -35.35
N LEU A 153 22.21 -13.05 -35.19
CA LEU A 153 22.75 -12.69 -33.88
C LEU A 153 21.70 -12.04 -32.97
N CYS A 154 20.81 -11.20 -33.51
CA CYS A 154 19.68 -10.66 -32.74
C CYS A 154 18.83 -11.79 -32.14
N ASP A 155 18.39 -12.74 -32.98
CA ASP A 155 17.52 -13.84 -32.54
C ASP A 155 18.25 -14.81 -31.59
N VAL A 156 19.53 -15.10 -31.85
CA VAL A 156 20.36 -15.96 -31.00
C VAL A 156 20.57 -15.34 -29.62
N TYR A 157 20.97 -14.06 -29.51
CA TYR A 157 21.20 -13.44 -28.21
C TYR A 157 19.91 -13.18 -27.44
N LYS A 158 18.81 -12.87 -28.14
CA LYS A 158 17.49 -12.70 -27.54
C LYS A 158 17.00 -13.98 -26.85
N HIS A 159 17.14 -15.14 -27.49
CA HIS A 159 16.55 -16.39 -27.02
C HIS A 159 17.54 -17.35 -26.34
N LEU A 160 18.82 -17.32 -26.71
CA LEU A 160 19.85 -18.24 -26.22
C LEU A 160 20.90 -17.58 -25.31
N GLY A 161 20.88 -16.25 -25.17
CA GLY A 161 21.92 -15.49 -24.45
C GLY A 161 22.12 -15.89 -22.98
N VAL A 162 21.10 -16.48 -22.33
CA VAL A 162 21.16 -17.00 -20.95
C VAL A 162 22.26 -18.07 -20.75
N ALA A 163 22.69 -18.72 -21.83
CA ALA A 163 23.72 -19.76 -21.78
C ALA A 163 25.16 -19.20 -21.70
N LEU A 164 25.36 -17.90 -21.96
CA LEU A 164 26.67 -17.25 -22.01
C LEU A 164 27.22 -16.91 -20.62
N SER A 165 28.56 -16.90 -20.50
CA SER A 165 29.26 -16.36 -19.34
C SER A 165 29.63 -14.89 -19.53
N ASP A 166 29.83 -14.14 -18.45
CA ASP A 166 30.17 -12.70 -18.50
C ASP A 166 31.42 -12.41 -19.36
N LYS A 167 32.41 -13.31 -19.39
CA LYS A 167 33.62 -13.16 -20.24
C LYS A 167 33.31 -13.32 -21.72
N GLU A 168 32.41 -14.24 -22.05
CA GLU A 168 31.94 -14.45 -23.43
C GLU A 168 31.07 -13.27 -23.87
N ILE A 169 30.18 -12.78 -22.99
CA ILE A 169 29.39 -11.57 -23.20
C ILE A 169 30.31 -10.37 -23.46
N GLN A 170 31.34 -10.15 -22.63
CA GLN A 170 32.29 -9.05 -22.82
C GLN A 170 32.94 -9.08 -24.21
N ARG A 171 33.42 -10.25 -24.64
CA ARG A 171 34.06 -10.42 -25.95
C ARG A 171 33.08 -10.13 -27.09
N LEU A 172 31.90 -10.75 -27.06
CA LEU A 172 30.90 -10.61 -28.13
C LEU A 172 30.35 -9.18 -28.20
N ALA A 173 30.09 -8.55 -27.04
CA ALA A 173 29.72 -7.14 -26.95
C ALA A 173 30.78 -6.22 -27.55
N THR A 174 32.05 -6.44 -27.23
CA THR A 174 33.16 -5.65 -27.78
C THR A 174 33.24 -5.77 -29.30
N GLU A 175 33.04 -6.97 -29.85
CA GLU A 175 32.98 -7.18 -31.29
C GLU A 175 31.78 -6.44 -31.92
N LEU A 176 30.59 -6.51 -31.32
CA LEU A 176 29.40 -5.78 -31.79
C LEU A 176 29.56 -4.26 -31.74
N ILE A 177 30.20 -3.71 -30.70
CA ILE A 177 30.51 -2.27 -30.59
C ILE A 177 31.41 -1.84 -31.76
N LYS A 178 32.45 -2.61 -32.06
CA LYS A 178 33.35 -2.35 -33.21
C LYS A 178 32.63 -2.42 -34.55
N VAL A 179 31.71 -3.37 -34.70
CA VAL A 179 30.89 -3.49 -35.91
C VAL A 179 29.95 -2.29 -36.02
N ALA A 180 29.31 -1.85 -34.93
CA ALA A 180 28.42 -0.69 -34.93
C ALA A 180 29.13 0.59 -35.40
N TYR A 181 30.39 0.81 -34.99
CA TYR A 181 31.19 1.96 -35.46
C TYR A 181 31.70 1.82 -36.89
N SER A 182 31.97 0.60 -37.38
CA SER A 182 32.55 0.37 -38.70
C SER A 182 31.53 0.17 -39.81
N LYS A 183 30.30 -0.26 -39.49
CA LYS A 183 29.20 -0.50 -40.43
C LYS A 183 28.04 0.44 -40.12
N GLY A 184 27.78 1.41 -41.01
CA GLY A 184 26.61 2.28 -40.94
C GLY A 184 25.32 1.60 -41.38
N GLY A 185 24.21 2.34 -41.40
CA GLY A 185 22.92 1.87 -41.90
C GLY A 185 22.28 0.75 -41.06
N ILE A 186 21.59 -0.19 -41.72
CA ILE A 186 20.81 -1.26 -41.06
C ILE A 186 21.70 -2.22 -40.27
N ILE A 187 22.89 -2.55 -40.79
CA ILE A 187 23.83 -3.48 -40.13
C ILE A 187 24.31 -2.91 -38.79
N GLY A 188 24.64 -1.62 -38.76
CA GLY A 188 24.99 -0.91 -37.52
C GLY A 188 23.86 -0.92 -36.51
N LYS A 189 22.64 -0.53 -36.93
CA LYS A 189 21.45 -0.52 -36.07
C LYS A 189 21.15 -1.91 -35.48
N ARG A 190 21.20 -2.97 -36.29
CA ARG A 190 21.00 -4.36 -35.82
C ARG A 190 22.11 -4.85 -34.90
N SER A 191 23.34 -4.37 -35.07
CA SER A 191 24.45 -4.68 -34.16
C SER A 191 24.21 -4.05 -32.78
N ILE A 192 23.67 -2.83 -32.73
CA ILE A 192 23.27 -2.16 -31.49
C ILE A 192 22.08 -2.90 -30.83
N THR A 193 21.07 -3.30 -31.61
CA THR A 193 19.95 -4.14 -31.09
C THR A 193 20.46 -5.47 -30.52
N SER A 194 21.39 -6.13 -31.21
CA SER A 194 22.04 -7.36 -30.75
C SER A 194 22.78 -7.16 -29.44
N PHE A 195 23.52 -6.04 -29.32
CA PHE A 195 24.22 -5.64 -28.10
C PHE A 195 23.24 -5.44 -26.93
N SER A 196 22.09 -4.80 -27.17
CA SER A 196 21.02 -4.67 -26.17
C SER A 196 20.53 -6.02 -25.66
N TYR A 197 20.25 -6.99 -26.55
CA TYR A 197 19.82 -8.32 -26.12
C TYR A 197 20.89 -9.07 -25.33
N LEU A 198 22.16 -8.89 -25.69
CA LEU A 198 23.28 -9.51 -24.99
C LEU A 198 23.47 -8.91 -23.58
N LEU A 199 23.34 -7.59 -23.43
CA LEU A 199 23.45 -6.90 -22.14
C LEU A 199 22.41 -7.36 -21.12
N LYS A 200 21.21 -7.80 -21.55
CA LYS A 200 20.18 -8.34 -20.64
C LYS A 200 20.63 -9.57 -19.85
N HIS A 201 21.64 -10.28 -20.33
CA HIS A 201 22.16 -11.48 -19.67
C HIS A 201 23.41 -11.23 -18.82
N LEU A 202 23.88 -9.97 -18.76
CA LEU A 202 25.08 -9.57 -18.04
C LEU A 202 24.85 -9.49 -16.52
N ARG A 203 25.79 -10.04 -15.74
CA ARG A 203 25.67 -10.12 -14.27
C ARG A 203 26.74 -9.30 -13.54
N SER A 204 27.82 -8.93 -14.23
CA SER A 204 28.98 -8.27 -13.62
C SER A 204 29.01 -6.76 -13.89
N SER A 205 28.96 -5.95 -12.83
CA SER A 205 29.18 -4.50 -12.90
C SER A 205 30.56 -4.14 -13.47
N GLN A 206 31.61 -4.90 -13.16
CA GLN A 206 32.95 -4.60 -13.70
C GLN A 206 33.00 -4.74 -15.22
N VAL A 207 32.38 -5.78 -15.76
CA VAL A 207 32.30 -5.99 -17.21
C VAL A 207 31.44 -4.90 -17.86
N PHE A 208 30.32 -4.53 -17.22
CA PHE A 208 29.45 -3.45 -17.69
C PHE A 208 30.20 -2.13 -17.86
N ASN A 209 30.96 -1.70 -16.84
CA ASN A 209 31.77 -0.48 -16.91
C ASN A 209 32.92 -0.59 -17.92
N GLY A 210 33.53 -1.76 -18.08
CA GLY A 210 34.54 -1.99 -19.11
C GLY A 210 33.98 -1.87 -20.55
N LEU A 211 32.69 -2.20 -20.76
CA LEU A 211 32.03 -1.99 -22.05
C LEU A 211 31.76 -0.50 -22.33
N ILE A 212 31.43 0.28 -21.29
CA ILE A 212 31.31 1.74 -21.40
C ILE A 212 32.66 2.37 -21.77
N GLU A 213 33.73 1.89 -21.16
CA GLU A 213 35.09 2.32 -21.51
C GLU A 213 35.38 2.06 -23.00
N GLU A 214 35.08 0.85 -23.50
CA GLU A 214 35.25 0.51 -24.92
C GLU A 214 34.41 1.43 -25.84
N ILE A 215 33.15 1.73 -25.47
CA ILE A 215 32.30 2.67 -26.24
C ILE A 215 32.96 4.05 -26.34
N SER A 216 33.54 4.54 -25.24
CA SER A 216 34.21 5.85 -25.14
C SER A 216 35.59 5.93 -25.84
N THR A 217 36.17 4.79 -26.26
CA THR A 217 37.48 4.80 -26.95
C THR A 217 37.41 5.40 -28.36
N SER A 218 36.25 5.29 -29.01
CA SER A 218 36.02 5.85 -30.35
C SER A 218 35.63 7.32 -30.25
N SER A 219 35.88 8.11 -31.30
CA SER A 219 35.44 9.50 -31.32
C SER A 219 33.91 9.58 -31.19
N PRO A 220 33.37 10.45 -30.33
CA PRO A 220 31.95 10.49 -30.08
C PRO A 220 31.19 10.83 -31.36
N SER A 221 30.14 10.06 -31.64
CA SER A 221 29.27 10.17 -32.81
C SER A 221 27.82 9.80 -32.46
N THR A 222 26.91 9.86 -33.43
CA THR A 222 25.52 9.36 -33.29
C THR A 222 25.47 7.88 -32.90
N THR A 223 26.41 7.07 -33.38
CA THR A 223 26.57 5.67 -32.96
C THR A 223 26.90 5.55 -31.47
N THR A 224 27.74 6.44 -30.95
CA THR A 224 28.07 6.50 -29.51
C THR A 224 26.82 6.78 -28.67
N LEU A 225 26.01 7.76 -29.08
CA LEU A 225 24.75 8.10 -28.41
C LEU A 225 23.73 6.94 -28.43
N ALA A 226 23.61 6.26 -29.57
CA ALA A 226 22.76 5.09 -29.70
C ALA A 226 23.21 3.92 -28.79
N LEU A 227 24.53 3.70 -28.67
CA LEU A 227 25.09 2.71 -27.74
C LEU A 227 24.87 3.11 -26.27
N TYR A 228 25.09 4.38 -25.91
CA TYR A 228 24.80 4.87 -24.55
C TYR A 228 23.32 4.78 -24.21
N SER A 229 22.41 5.05 -25.14
CA SER A 229 20.97 4.88 -24.92
C SER A 229 20.57 3.44 -24.60
N VAL A 230 21.31 2.44 -25.08
CA VAL A 230 21.10 1.03 -24.70
C VAL A 230 21.59 0.75 -23.28
N VAL A 231 22.73 1.33 -22.89
CA VAL A 231 23.36 1.12 -21.58
C VAL A 231 22.64 1.89 -20.47
N LEU A 232 22.14 3.10 -20.77
CA LEU A 232 21.39 3.98 -19.87
C LEU A 232 19.95 3.49 -19.69
N ASN A 233 19.79 2.32 -19.10
CA ASN A 233 18.50 1.74 -18.72
C ASN A 233 18.42 1.61 -17.19
N LYS A 234 17.26 1.91 -16.60
CA LYS A 234 16.98 1.82 -15.16
C LYS A 234 17.36 0.47 -14.56
N GLU A 235 17.24 -0.62 -15.32
CA GLU A 235 17.63 -1.98 -14.89
C GLU A 235 19.11 -2.08 -14.49
N TYR A 236 19.98 -1.23 -15.05
CA TYR A 236 21.42 -1.25 -14.79
C TYR A 236 21.89 -0.16 -13.84
N GLY A 237 20.97 0.59 -13.20
CA GLY A 237 21.31 1.73 -12.34
C GLY A 237 22.34 1.40 -11.25
N ALA A 238 22.27 0.20 -10.67
CA ALA A 238 23.21 -0.27 -9.64
C ALA A 238 24.60 -0.68 -10.18
N TYR A 239 24.76 -0.87 -11.49
CA TYR A 239 26.02 -1.29 -12.09
C TYR A 239 26.96 -0.14 -12.41
N PHE A 240 26.48 1.11 -12.49
CA PHE A 240 27.28 2.27 -12.87
C PHE A 240 28.32 2.66 -11.81
N GLN A 241 29.49 3.07 -12.29
CA GLN A 241 30.56 3.69 -11.48
C GLN A 241 30.73 5.15 -11.88
N GLU A 242 31.21 5.99 -10.95
CA GLU A 242 31.39 7.44 -11.15
C GLU A 242 32.20 7.79 -12.41
N GLU A 243 33.28 7.07 -12.69
CA GLU A 243 34.14 7.30 -13.86
C GLU A 243 33.40 7.01 -15.19
N SER A 244 32.54 5.99 -15.23
CA SER A 244 31.72 5.68 -16.40
C SER A 244 30.65 6.74 -16.65
N VAL A 245 30.00 7.20 -15.56
CA VAL A 245 29.01 8.28 -15.60
C VAL A 245 29.64 9.56 -16.14
N ARG A 246 30.84 9.90 -15.64
CA ARG A 246 31.61 11.06 -16.11
C ARG A 246 31.90 11.00 -17.61
N ARG A 247 32.36 9.84 -18.12
CA ARG A 247 32.67 9.65 -19.55
C ARG A 247 31.45 9.85 -20.44
N ILE A 248 30.33 9.23 -20.06
CA ILE A 248 29.07 9.36 -20.79
C ILE A 248 28.66 10.84 -20.85
N PHE A 249 28.73 11.55 -19.72
CA PHE A 249 28.35 12.97 -19.67
C PHE A 249 29.27 13.86 -20.53
N GLU A 250 30.58 13.67 -20.48
CA GLU A 250 31.55 14.43 -21.30
C GLU A 250 31.36 14.19 -22.80
N ASP A 251 31.08 12.95 -23.21
CA ASP A 251 30.80 12.62 -24.62
C ASP A 251 29.49 13.25 -25.10
N ILE A 252 28.44 13.22 -24.28
CA ILE A 252 27.17 13.92 -24.56
C ILE A 252 27.43 15.42 -24.73
N LYS A 253 28.16 16.04 -23.80
CA LYS A 253 28.50 17.48 -23.83
C LYS A 253 29.28 17.86 -25.08
N ARG A 254 30.25 17.03 -25.47
CA ARG A 254 31.05 17.23 -26.68
C ARG A 254 30.21 17.18 -27.96
N LEU A 255 29.19 16.34 -28.02
CA LEU A 255 28.27 16.24 -29.16
C LEU A 255 27.21 17.33 -29.17
N LEU A 256 26.76 17.80 -28.01
CA LEU A 256 25.84 18.94 -27.91
C LEU A 256 26.47 20.24 -28.46
N LYS A 257 27.79 20.40 -28.28
CA LYS A 257 28.53 21.63 -28.63
C LYS A 257 27.84 22.89 -28.08
N SER A 258 27.39 22.88 -26.83
CA SER A 258 26.58 23.96 -26.23
C SER A 258 27.25 25.35 -26.31
N GLU A 259 28.58 25.41 -26.29
CA GLU A 259 29.35 26.65 -26.42
C GLU A 259 29.20 27.32 -27.80
N SER A 260 29.00 26.52 -28.87
CA SER A 260 28.84 27.01 -30.25
C SER A 260 27.44 27.55 -30.57
N VAL A 261 26.46 27.30 -29.69
CA VAL A 261 25.05 27.67 -29.92
C VAL A 261 24.81 29.19 -29.76
N ASN A 262 25.67 29.86 -28.99
CA ASN A 262 25.58 31.30 -28.73
C ASN A 262 26.43 32.16 -29.70
N GLU A 263 27.11 31.54 -30.66
CA GLU A 263 27.81 32.29 -31.71
C GLU A 263 26.76 32.85 -32.68
N VAL A 264 26.90 34.13 -33.04
CA VAL A 264 25.97 34.79 -33.99
C VAL A 264 26.16 34.11 -35.34
N ILE A 265 25.19 33.29 -35.73
CA ILE A 265 25.16 32.61 -37.02
C ILE A 265 24.80 33.66 -38.08
N ASP A 266 25.70 33.88 -39.04
CA ASP A 266 25.40 34.65 -40.25
C ASP A 266 24.67 33.71 -41.23
N TYR A 267 23.34 33.75 -41.21
CA TYR A 267 22.48 32.84 -41.97
C TYR A 267 22.63 33.01 -43.49
N GLU A 268 23.18 34.12 -43.98
CA GLU A 268 23.42 34.37 -45.40
C GLU A 268 24.65 33.61 -45.94
N GLU A 269 25.57 33.18 -45.08
CA GLU A 269 26.82 32.49 -45.47
C GLU A 269 26.89 31.01 -45.05
N MET A 270 25.87 30.48 -44.37
CA MET A 270 25.88 29.10 -43.83
C MET A 270 25.02 28.10 -44.61
N ASP A 271 25.51 26.86 -44.67
CA ASP A 271 24.86 25.73 -45.33
C ASP A 271 23.72 25.17 -44.44
N LEU A 272 22.48 25.23 -44.95
CA LEU A 272 21.26 24.84 -44.26
C LEU A 272 21.30 23.36 -43.85
N ASP A 273 21.87 22.50 -44.71
CA ASP A 273 22.01 21.07 -44.47
C ASP A 273 22.90 20.79 -43.24
N VAL A 274 23.88 21.66 -42.99
CA VAL A 274 24.78 21.54 -41.82
C VAL A 274 24.04 21.85 -40.52
N ILE A 275 23.15 22.85 -40.52
CA ILE A 275 22.35 23.20 -39.33
C ILE A 275 21.38 22.08 -38.99
N VAL A 276 20.68 21.54 -39.99
CA VAL A 276 19.76 20.41 -39.84
C VAL A 276 20.50 19.18 -39.32
N HIS A 277 21.68 18.89 -39.87
CA HIS A 277 22.53 17.79 -39.43
C HIS A 277 23.02 17.96 -37.98
N ASP A 278 23.57 19.12 -37.63
CA ASP A 278 24.06 19.40 -36.27
C ASP A 278 22.90 19.40 -35.26
N ASN A 279 21.71 19.92 -35.61
CA ASN A 279 20.52 19.85 -34.77
C ASN A 279 20.01 18.41 -34.60
N GLY A 280 20.11 17.57 -35.63
CA GLY A 280 19.81 16.13 -35.51
C GLY A 280 20.73 15.43 -34.50
N ILE A 281 22.03 15.72 -34.51
CA ILE A 281 22.99 15.20 -33.52
C ILE A 281 22.65 15.71 -32.11
N ARG A 282 22.30 17.00 -31.98
CA ARG A 282 21.90 17.60 -30.70
C ARG A 282 20.62 16.97 -30.15
N ASP A 283 19.63 16.64 -30.98
CA ASP A 283 18.39 15.96 -30.56
C ASP A 283 18.71 14.57 -29.98
N GLU A 284 19.52 13.77 -30.69
CA GLU A 284 19.96 12.46 -30.17
C GLU A 284 20.76 12.59 -28.86
N ALA A 285 21.59 13.62 -28.74
CA ALA A 285 22.40 13.87 -27.55
C ALA A 285 21.54 14.29 -26.35
N LEU A 286 20.54 15.17 -26.55
CA LEU A 286 19.55 15.51 -25.54
C LEU A 286 18.68 14.31 -25.17
N GLY A 287 18.33 13.46 -26.13
CA GLY A 287 17.65 12.18 -25.87
C GLY A 287 18.46 11.25 -24.96
N THR A 288 19.77 11.15 -25.20
CA THR A 288 20.68 10.36 -24.36
C THR A 288 20.86 11.01 -22.98
N LEU A 289 20.91 12.34 -22.90
CA LEU A 289 20.92 13.07 -21.63
C LEU A 289 19.65 12.84 -20.82
N ASN A 290 18.48 12.76 -21.48
CA ASN A 290 17.24 12.40 -20.83
C ASN A 290 17.30 10.99 -20.22
N ASN A 291 17.84 10.01 -20.99
CA ASN A 291 18.08 8.66 -20.49
C ASN A 291 19.05 8.66 -19.30
N PHE A 292 20.10 9.49 -19.34
CA PHE A 292 21.07 9.66 -18.25
C PHE A 292 20.40 10.09 -16.95
N VAL A 293 19.53 11.10 -16.99
CA VAL A 293 18.78 11.56 -15.81
C VAL A 293 17.80 10.50 -15.30
N THR A 294 17.09 9.81 -16.19
CA THR A 294 16.05 8.84 -15.78
C THR A 294 16.60 7.51 -15.27
N SER A 295 17.75 7.07 -15.77
CA SER A 295 18.27 5.72 -15.52
C SER A 295 19.26 5.63 -14.37
N LEU A 296 19.87 6.75 -13.96
CA LEU A 296 20.88 6.80 -12.90
C LEU A 296 20.29 7.19 -11.54
N PRO A 297 20.84 6.67 -10.42
CA PRO A 297 20.46 7.10 -9.08
C PRO A 297 20.96 8.52 -8.76
N TYR A 298 20.27 9.22 -7.84
CA TYR A 298 20.54 10.63 -7.54
C TYR A 298 21.99 10.93 -7.16
N HIS A 299 22.59 10.08 -6.31
CA HIS A 299 23.95 10.29 -5.80
C HIS A 299 25.03 10.28 -6.90
N LEU A 300 24.78 9.69 -8.08
CA LEU A 300 25.70 9.73 -9.21
C LEU A 300 25.46 10.94 -10.13
N VAL A 301 24.27 11.54 -10.06
CA VAL A 301 23.85 12.64 -10.93
C VAL A 301 24.03 14.00 -10.25
N GLU A 302 24.12 14.03 -8.91
CA GLU A 302 24.15 15.25 -8.08
C GLU A 302 25.12 16.32 -8.61
N ASP A 303 26.36 15.94 -8.89
CA ASP A 303 27.41 16.86 -9.38
C ASP A 303 27.13 17.45 -10.78
N TYR A 304 26.32 16.77 -11.59
CA TYR A 304 26.05 17.15 -12.99
C TYR A 304 24.77 17.99 -13.13
N ILE A 305 23.89 18.01 -12.13
CA ILE A 305 22.56 18.66 -12.19
C ILE A 305 22.65 20.13 -12.66
N THR A 306 23.59 20.89 -12.09
CA THR A 306 23.73 22.32 -12.42
C THR A 306 24.08 22.52 -13.89
N GLU A 307 24.96 21.68 -14.44
CA GLU A 307 25.31 21.72 -15.86
C GLU A 307 24.15 21.26 -16.74
N VAL A 308 23.40 20.23 -16.34
CA VAL A 308 22.19 19.79 -17.04
C VAL A 308 21.17 20.92 -17.16
N VAL A 309 20.94 21.66 -16.06
CA VAL A 309 20.02 22.82 -16.07
C VAL A 309 20.51 23.90 -17.05
N GLN A 310 21.81 24.19 -17.10
CA GLN A 310 22.36 25.17 -18.06
C GLN A 310 22.21 24.72 -19.52
N ILE A 311 22.40 23.43 -19.79
CA ILE A 311 22.16 22.83 -21.12
C ILE A 311 20.70 23.01 -21.52
N VAL A 312 19.77 22.63 -20.63
CA VAL A 312 18.32 22.79 -20.85
C VAL A 312 17.94 24.25 -21.06
N GLN A 313 18.48 25.18 -20.26
CA GLN A 313 18.25 26.62 -20.44
C GLN A 313 18.65 27.13 -21.83
N THR A 314 19.79 26.65 -22.34
CA THR A 314 20.34 27.06 -23.63
C THR A 314 19.45 26.55 -24.77
N PHE A 315 19.13 25.26 -24.78
CA PHE A 315 18.37 24.65 -25.87
C PHE A 315 16.87 24.94 -25.82
N LEU A 316 16.29 25.23 -24.65
CA LEU A 316 14.90 25.69 -24.55
C LEU A 316 14.69 27.08 -25.18
N GLN A 317 15.74 27.92 -25.21
CA GLN A 317 15.71 29.25 -25.83
C GLN A 317 16.19 29.24 -27.29
N TYR A 318 16.70 28.12 -27.78
CA TYR A 318 17.27 28.02 -29.11
C TYR A 318 16.16 28.02 -30.17
N ASN A 319 16.01 29.16 -30.84
CA ASN A 319 15.15 29.32 -32.01
C ASN A 319 15.87 30.19 -33.08
N PRO A 320 16.71 29.58 -33.93
CA PRO A 320 17.49 30.29 -34.94
C PRO A 320 16.64 30.99 -36.02
N GLY A 321 15.46 30.45 -36.38
CA GLY A 321 14.60 30.96 -37.46
C GLY A 321 13.78 32.20 -37.12
N ALA A 322 13.58 32.50 -35.83
CA ALA A 322 12.69 33.57 -35.37
C ALA A 322 13.08 34.99 -35.82
N ASN A 323 14.34 35.24 -36.19
CA ASN A 323 14.80 36.57 -36.59
C ASN A 323 14.55 36.91 -38.07
N ASN A 324 14.34 35.91 -38.95
CA ASN A 324 14.24 36.10 -40.40
C ASN A 324 12.80 36.30 -40.91
N GLN A 325 11.79 36.14 -40.04
CA GLN A 325 10.37 36.31 -40.42
C GLN A 325 9.94 37.78 -40.66
N ASN A 326 10.86 38.75 -40.61
CA ASN A 326 10.56 40.18 -40.86
C ASN A 326 10.88 40.65 -42.29
N GLU A 327 11.33 39.78 -43.19
CA GLU A 327 11.49 40.12 -44.60
C GLU A 327 10.41 39.41 -45.44
N ASP A 328 9.37 40.18 -45.78
CA ASP A 328 8.32 39.80 -46.73
C ASP A 328 8.94 39.37 -48.07
N TYR A 329 9.13 38.06 -48.27
CA TYR A 329 9.33 37.48 -49.59
C TYR A 329 7.96 37.04 -50.13
N ASP A 330 7.37 37.90 -50.96
CA ASP A 330 6.23 37.58 -51.82
C ASP A 330 6.58 36.35 -52.69
N TYR A 331 6.13 35.17 -52.29
CA TYR A 331 6.17 33.99 -53.15
C TYR A 331 4.90 33.97 -54.03
N ASP A 332 5.16 34.23 -55.32
CA ASP A 332 4.22 34.14 -56.42
C ASP A 332 3.74 32.68 -56.56
N ASP A 333 2.42 32.53 -56.66
CA ASP A 333 1.67 31.28 -56.76
C ASP A 333 2.00 30.55 -58.06
N SER A 334 2.70 29.41 -57.97
CA SER A 334 2.78 28.45 -59.07
C SER A 334 2.65 27.02 -58.54
N GLU A 335 1.40 26.56 -58.52
CA GLU A 335 1.04 25.13 -58.56
C GLU A 335 1.77 24.44 -59.72
N GLU A 336 2.51 23.36 -59.45
CA GLU A 336 2.71 22.28 -60.44
C GLU A 336 2.96 20.94 -59.74
N ASP A 337 2.26 19.93 -60.26
CA ASP A 337 2.12 18.54 -59.82
C ASP A 337 3.44 17.80 -59.49
N SER A 338 3.43 16.95 -58.44
CA SER A 338 4.25 15.73 -58.43
C SER A 338 3.59 14.57 -57.67
N ASP A 339 3.19 13.60 -58.49
CA ASP A 339 2.90 12.18 -58.30
C ASP A 339 3.10 11.49 -56.93
N VAL A 340 2.07 10.71 -56.60
CA VAL A 340 1.96 9.74 -55.49
C VAL A 340 3.05 8.65 -55.57
N GLU A 341 3.92 8.59 -54.56
CA GLU A 341 4.83 7.46 -54.32
C GLU A 341 4.41 6.71 -53.04
N PHE A 342 4.15 5.41 -53.17
CA PHE A 342 3.81 4.52 -52.05
C PHE A 342 5.11 4.12 -51.32
N SER A 343 5.22 4.49 -50.03
CA SER A 343 6.26 4.02 -49.10
C SER A 343 5.66 3.84 -47.70
N ASP A 344 6.15 2.83 -46.98
CA ASP A 344 5.57 2.18 -45.79
C ASP A 344 5.32 3.11 -44.57
N GLU A 345 4.35 2.72 -43.73
CA GLU A 345 3.66 3.47 -42.64
C GLU A 345 4.50 4.00 -41.45
N ASP A 346 5.79 4.35 -41.60
CA ASP A 346 6.61 4.91 -40.51
C ASP A 346 7.01 6.40 -40.68
N ASP A 347 6.59 7.07 -41.76
CA ASP A 347 6.94 8.48 -42.05
C ASP A 347 5.78 9.50 -41.88
N ALA A 348 4.73 9.18 -41.14
CA ALA A 348 3.60 10.09 -40.88
C ALA A 348 3.93 11.34 -40.00
N LEU A 349 5.22 11.65 -39.80
CA LEU A 349 5.71 12.84 -39.09
C LEU A 349 6.56 13.78 -39.97
N ASN A 350 6.75 13.47 -41.26
CA ASN A 350 7.74 14.17 -42.08
C ASN A 350 7.19 15.02 -43.24
N ASP A 351 5.89 15.10 -43.50
CA ASP A 351 5.42 15.68 -44.77
C ASP A 351 4.46 16.88 -44.70
N ASP A 352 4.37 17.63 -43.59
CA ASP A 352 3.58 18.89 -43.56
C ASP A 352 4.06 19.92 -42.50
N ALA A 353 5.35 19.96 -42.17
CA ALA A 353 5.91 20.97 -41.26
C ALA A 353 6.78 21.95 -42.03
N ASN A 354 6.36 23.22 -42.09
CA ASN A 354 7.11 24.35 -42.66
C ASN A 354 8.64 24.18 -42.47
N ASP A 355 9.37 24.06 -43.59
CA ASP A 355 10.82 23.82 -43.68
C ASP A 355 11.70 24.94 -43.04
N ASP A 356 11.08 25.99 -42.51
CA ASP A 356 11.77 27.20 -42.05
C ASP A 356 12.43 27.08 -40.65
N ASP A 357 12.15 26.02 -39.88
CA ASP A 357 12.47 25.97 -38.44
C ASP A 357 13.69 25.08 -38.06
N TYR A 358 14.40 24.53 -39.06
CA TYR A 358 15.67 23.77 -38.94
C TYR A 358 15.69 22.66 -37.87
N ILE A 359 14.55 22.02 -37.56
CA ILE A 359 14.42 21.01 -36.49
C ILE A 359 14.70 21.59 -35.08
N SER A 360 14.79 22.91 -34.93
CA SER A 360 15.08 23.57 -33.65
C SER A 360 14.00 23.31 -32.59
N TRP A 361 12.74 23.16 -33.01
CA TRP A 361 11.62 22.83 -32.14
C TRP A 361 11.80 21.48 -31.42
N LYS A 362 12.47 20.48 -32.03
CA LYS A 362 12.76 19.19 -31.37
C LYS A 362 13.70 19.38 -30.19
N LEU A 363 14.66 20.30 -30.29
CA LEU A 363 15.59 20.60 -29.20
C LEU A 363 14.88 21.27 -28.02
N ARG A 364 13.95 22.21 -28.29
CA ARG A 364 13.09 22.82 -27.26
C ARG A 364 12.20 21.76 -26.60
N LEU A 365 11.59 20.88 -27.40
CA LEU A 365 10.77 19.77 -26.91
C LEU A 365 11.55 18.82 -26.00
N ARG A 366 12.74 18.36 -26.41
CA ARG A 366 13.60 17.50 -25.59
C ARG A 366 14.02 18.17 -24.28
N SER A 367 14.29 19.47 -24.33
CA SER A 367 14.63 20.25 -23.14
C SER A 367 13.50 20.20 -22.11
N LEU A 368 12.23 20.38 -22.52
CA LEU A 368 11.07 20.24 -21.64
C LEU A 368 10.93 18.81 -21.11
N SER A 369 11.10 17.79 -21.95
CA SER A 369 11.04 16.38 -21.51
C SER A 369 12.14 16.01 -20.50
N ILE A 370 13.32 16.64 -20.57
CA ILE A 370 14.38 16.49 -19.55
C ILE A 370 13.92 17.09 -18.22
N ILE A 371 13.27 18.25 -18.22
CA ILE A 371 12.74 18.87 -16.99
C ILE A 371 11.68 17.94 -16.36
N ASP A 372 10.75 17.44 -17.15
CA ASP A 372 9.74 16.49 -16.67
C ASP A 372 10.39 15.21 -16.10
N SER A 373 11.41 14.69 -16.76
CA SER A 373 12.16 13.51 -16.31
C SER A 373 12.95 13.75 -15.03
N MET A 374 13.53 14.94 -14.86
CA MET A 374 14.16 15.41 -13.64
C MET A 374 13.16 15.49 -12.48
N LEU A 375 11.96 16.03 -12.73
CA LEU A 375 10.87 16.10 -11.73
C LEU A 375 10.35 14.71 -11.32
N LYS A 376 10.27 13.77 -12.27
CA LYS A 376 9.87 12.37 -11.99
C LYS A 376 10.92 11.65 -11.14
N SER A 377 12.21 11.90 -11.40
CA SER A 377 13.30 11.15 -10.80
C SER A 377 13.72 11.71 -9.44
N PHE A 378 13.78 13.04 -9.29
CA PHE A 378 14.36 13.70 -8.10
C PHE A 378 13.56 14.95 -7.62
N PRO A 379 12.29 14.81 -7.21
CA PRO A 379 11.40 15.95 -6.97
C PRO A 379 11.78 16.84 -5.78
N GLN A 380 12.43 16.34 -4.72
CA GLN A 380 12.64 17.15 -3.50
C GLN A 380 13.83 18.11 -3.61
N ASN A 381 14.92 17.69 -4.26
CA ASN A 381 16.18 18.44 -4.26
C ASN A 381 16.29 19.42 -5.44
N LEU A 382 15.51 19.21 -6.51
CA LEU A 382 15.59 19.98 -7.75
C LEU A 382 14.64 21.18 -7.82
N LEU A 383 13.55 21.20 -7.05
CA LEU A 383 12.53 22.25 -7.14
C LEU A 383 13.11 23.67 -7.01
N PRO A 384 14.00 23.99 -6.05
CA PRO A 384 14.54 25.35 -5.93
C PRO A 384 15.28 25.81 -7.20
N LEU A 385 16.06 24.93 -7.82
CA LEU A 385 16.84 25.21 -9.03
C LEU A 385 15.93 25.32 -10.27
N ILE A 386 14.89 24.48 -10.36
CA ILE A 386 13.92 24.57 -11.46
C ILE A 386 13.13 25.89 -11.37
N TYR A 387 12.69 26.27 -10.16
CA TYR A 387 11.95 27.52 -9.93
C TYR A 387 12.79 28.79 -10.15
N SER A 388 14.10 28.77 -9.90
CA SER A 388 14.96 29.93 -10.18
C SER A 388 15.15 30.15 -11.68
N ASP A 389 15.42 29.07 -12.42
CA ASP A 389 16.14 29.12 -13.68
C ASP A 389 15.34 28.63 -14.89
N LEU A 390 14.34 27.77 -14.71
CA LEU A 390 13.63 27.09 -15.79
C LEU A 390 12.15 27.49 -15.91
N VAL A 391 11.45 27.72 -14.80
CA VAL A 391 10.03 28.12 -14.81
C VAL A 391 9.74 29.37 -15.66
N PRO A 392 10.55 30.45 -15.65
CA PRO A 392 10.33 31.59 -16.55
C PRO A 392 10.38 31.20 -18.03
N LEU A 393 11.25 30.25 -18.39
CA LEU A 393 11.41 29.78 -19.75
C LEU A 393 10.27 28.84 -20.15
N GLU A 394 9.81 27.98 -19.25
CA GLU A 394 8.63 27.14 -19.47
C GLU A 394 7.37 27.98 -19.70
N ILE A 395 7.14 29.02 -18.89
CA ILE A 395 6.02 29.95 -19.07
C ILE A 395 6.10 30.63 -20.44
N LYS A 396 7.30 31.02 -20.90
CA LYS A 396 7.48 31.57 -22.25
C LYS A 396 7.21 30.53 -23.34
N ALA A 397 7.62 29.28 -23.13
CA ALA A 397 7.42 28.16 -24.05
C ALA A 397 5.95 27.72 -24.17
N LEU A 398 5.06 28.20 -23.30
CA LEU A 398 3.62 28.06 -23.54
C LEU A 398 3.26 28.65 -24.90
N ASP A 399 3.72 29.87 -25.20
CA ASP A 399 3.40 30.63 -26.40
C ASP A 399 4.34 30.34 -27.59
N ASP A 400 4.96 29.15 -27.62
CA ASP A 400 5.81 28.72 -28.73
C ASP A 400 5.03 28.59 -30.05
N GLU A 401 5.68 28.90 -31.18
CA GLU A 401 5.11 28.77 -32.52
C GLU A 401 4.78 27.32 -32.85
N ASN A 402 5.60 26.37 -32.36
CA ASN A 402 5.36 24.96 -32.55
C ASN A 402 4.40 24.41 -31.49
N GLU A 403 3.32 23.79 -31.97
CA GLU A 403 2.28 23.24 -31.11
C GLU A 403 2.77 22.13 -30.16
N LEU A 404 3.67 21.26 -30.60
CA LEU A 404 4.17 20.15 -29.78
C LEU A 404 4.98 20.64 -28.57
N VAL A 405 5.77 21.70 -28.77
CA VAL A 405 6.56 22.35 -27.70
C VAL A 405 5.61 23.00 -26.67
N SER A 406 4.62 23.74 -27.16
CA SER A 406 3.58 24.37 -26.34
C SER A 406 2.82 23.34 -25.49
N VAL A 407 2.39 22.21 -26.07
CA VAL A 407 1.69 21.13 -25.37
C VAL A 407 2.55 20.48 -24.28
N GLU A 408 3.82 20.20 -24.58
CA GLU A 408 4.73 19.58 -23.60
C GLU A 408 5.06 20.54 -22.45
N SER A 409 5.13 21.85 -22.70
CA SER A 409 5.32 22.87 -21.65
C SER A 409 4.16 22.84 -20.65
N ILE A 410 2.90 22.80 -21.13
CA ILE A 410 1.72 22.72 -20.27
C ILE A 410 1.75 21.46 -19.39
N ARG A 411 2.15 20.31 -19.96
CA ARG A 411 2.27 19.04 -19.23
C ARG A 411 3.35 19.10 -18.15
N THR A 412 4.52 19.63 -18.50
CA THR A 412 5.67 19.75 -17.60
C THR A 412 5.33 20.68 -16.42
N LEU A 413 4.71 21.84 -16.69
CA LEU A 413 4.23 22.76 -15.65
C LEU A 413 3.17 22.13 -14.74
N THR A 414 2.22 21.38 -15.31
CA THR A 414 1.20 20.67 -14.53
C THR A 414 1.85 19.68 -13.56
N HIS A 415 2.86 18.95 -14.03
CA HIS A 415 3.59 18.00 -13.20
C HIS A 415 4.44 18.69 -12.12
N LEU A 416 5.13 19.79 -12.46
CA LEU A 416 5.87 20.64 -11.53
C LEU A 416 4.99 21.13 -10.36
N ILE A 417 3.80 21.67 -10.67
CA ILE A 417 2.86 22.18 -9.66
C ILE A 417 2.36 21.04 -8.77
N THR A 418 2.01 19.90 -9.37
CA THR A 418 1.57 18.71 -8.63
C THR A 418 2.65 18.21 -7.66
N LYS A 419 3.90 18.12 -8.11
CA LYS A 419 5.03 17.70 -7.26
C LYS A 419 5.34 18.71 -6.16
N THR A 420 5.19 19.99 -6.44
CA THR A 420 5.35 21.05 -5.43
C THR A 420 4.31 20.91 -4.32
N ALA A 421 3.06 20.57 -4.67
CA ALA A 421 2.00 20.29 -3.69
C ALA A 421 2.30 19.04 -2.86
N ASP A 422 2.76 17.96 -3.47
CA ASP A 422 3.11 16.71 -2.80
C ASP A 422 4.22 16.93 -1.76
N VAL A 423 5.32 17.57 -2.15
CA VAL A 423 6.46 17.86 -1.26
C VAL A 423 6.04 18.75 -0.09
N HIS A 424 5.19 19.74 -0.33
CA HIS A 424 4.69 20.62 0.72
C HIS A 424 3.73 19.90 1.70
N ARG A 425 2.87 18.99 1.21
CA ARG A 425 2.01 18.15 2.06
C ARG A 425 2.82 17.20 2.95
N VAL A 426 3.92 16.64 2.43
CA VAL A 426 4.85 15.81 3.21
C VAL A 426 5.57 16.63 4.29
N LYS A 427 6.07 17.84 3.96
CA LYS A 427 6.73 18.72 4.95
C LYS A 427 5.80 19.17 6.08
N ARG A 428 4.54 19.51 5.79
CA ARG A 428 3.54 19.87 6.83
C ARG A 428 3.11 18.68 7.70
N ARG A 429 3.26 17.44 7.22
CA ARG A 429 3.02 16.24 8.04
C ARG A 429 4.16 15.95 9.02
N ASN A 430 5.38 16.43 8.75
CA ASN A 430 6.60 16.03 9.46
C ASN A 430 7.34 17.17 10.20
N SER A 431 6.86 18.42 10.19
CA SER A 431 7.55 19.50 10.91
C SER A 431 6.62 20.64 11.36
N ASP A 432 6.77 20.99 12.64
CA ASP A 432 6.24 22.19 13.29
C ASP A 432 7.46 23.00 13.79
N ILE A 433 8.27 23.55 12.87
CA ILE A 433 9.32 24.55 13.15
C ILE A 433 9.35 25.56 12.01
N SER A 434 9.32 26.83 12.40
CA SER A 434 9.49 28.03 11.57
C SER A 434 10.82 28.04 10.81
N ILE A 435 10.84 27.48 9.60
CA ILE A 435 11.85 27.79 8.59
C ILE A 435 11.30 28.91 7.72
N ASP A 436 12.14 29.92 7.45
CA ASP A 436 11.89 31.12 6.66
C ASP A 436 10.90 30.85 5.51
N SER A 437 9.67 31.31 5.66
CA SER A 437 8.57 30.98 4.73
C SER A 437 8.82 31.55 3.33
N SER A 438 9.68 32.55 3.19
CA SER A 438 9.94 33.22 1.91
C SER A 438 10.69 32.37 0.86
N SER A 439 11.37 31.29 1.24
CA SER A 439 12.16 30.45 0.32
C SER A 439 11.51 29.12 -0.06
N SER A 440 10.27 28.86 0.37
CA SER A 440 9.56 27.63 0.01
C SER A 440 9.19 27.63 -1.48
N PRO A 441 9.41 26.53 -2.23
CA PRO A 441 8.99 26.42 -3.63
C PRO A 441 7.52 26.78 -3.88
N LEU A 442 6.64 26.49 -2.90
CA LEU A 442 5.23 26.86 -2.97
C LEU A 442 5.03 28.39 -2.94
N ASN A 443 5.77 29.11 -2.10
CA ASN A 443 5.63 30.57 -1.99
C ASN A 443 6.25 31.26 -3.21
N ILE A 444 7.33 30.70 -3.78
CA ILE A 444 7.88 31.18 -5.05
C ILE A 444 6.86 31.00 -6.18
N LEU A 445 6.16 29.85 -6.24
CA LEU A 445 5.08 29.63 -7.22
C LEU A 445 3.98 30.70 -7.07
N ILE A 446 3.48 30.89 -5.84
CA ILE A 446 2.37 31.80 -5.53
C ILE A 446 2.75 33.27 -5.80
N ASP A 447 3.83 33.76 -5.19
CA ASP A 447 4.17 35.18 -5.19
C ASP A 447 4.77 35.65 -6.52
N LYS A 448 5.56 34.79 -7.20
CA LYS A 448 6.36 35.20 -8.36
C LYS A 448 5.76 34.78 -9.69
N TYR A 449 5.16 33.60 -9.79
CA TYR A 449 4.84 32.98 -11.08
C TYR A 449 3.35 32.84 -11.38
N THR A 450 2.49 32.71 -10.37
CA THR A 450 1.03 32.55 -10.57
C THR A 450 0.41 33.67 -11.44
N PRO A 451 0.67 34.98 -11.21
CA PRO A 451 0.05 36.02 -12.03
C PRO A 451 0.45 35.96 -13.52
N GLY A 452 1.74 35.68 -13.80
CA GLY A 452 2.25 35.55 -15.16
C GLY A 452 1.69 34.32 -15.87
N LEU A 453 1.66 33.18 -15.16
CA LEU A 453 1.14 31.92 -15.66
C LEU A 453 -0.35 32.01 -16.00
N LEU A 454 -1.17 32.62 -15.12
CA LEU A 454 -2.60 32.82 -15.36
C LEU A 454 -2.85 33.71 -16.58
N ASN A 455 -2.05 34.75 -16.78
CA ASN A 455 -2.18 35.63 -17.96
C ASN A 455 -1.82 34.89 -19.27
N SER A 456 -0.71 34.15 -19.29
CA SER A 456 -0.34 33.32 -20.46
C SER A 456 -1.43 32.29 -20.76
N VAL A 457 -1.91 31.56 -19.75
CA VAL A 457 -3.01 30.58 -19.91
C VAL A 457 -4.28 31.23 -20.47
N TYR A 458 -4.66 32.42 -19.98
CA TYR A 458 -5.81 33.16 -20.49
C TYR A 458 -5.65 33.56 -21.97
N ASN A 459 -4.45 34.01 -22.38
CA ASN A 459 -4.16 34.37 -23.76
C ASN A 459 -4.28 33.14 -24.69
N GLN A 460 -3.80 31.97 -24.25
CA GLN A 460 -3.91 30.73 -25.04
C GLN A 460 -5.35 30.30 -25.26
N LEU A 461 -6.19 30.44 -24.23
CA LEU A 461 -7.63 30.17 -24.31
C LEU A 461 -8.37 31.22 -25.17
N SER A 462 -7.76 32.38 -25.46
CA SER A 462 -8.43 33.45 -26.21
C SER A 462 -8.44 33.24 -27.73
N THR A 463 -7.73 32.24 -28.27
CA THR A 463 -7.62 31.99 -29.71
C THR A 463 -8.31 30.68 -30.14
N GLU A 464 -9.15 30.74 -31.18
CA GLU A 464 -9.85 29.56 -31.74
C GLU A 464 -8.90 28.45 -32.25
N LYS A 465 -7.63 28.79 -32.55
CA LYS A 465 -6.61 27.83 -33.00
C LYS A 465 -6.20 26.81 -31.93
N ASN A 466 -6.43 27.07 -30.64
CA ASN A 466 -5.94 26.26 -29.51
C ASN A 466 -7.01 25.32 -28.89
N LEU A 467 -8.11 25.02 -29.59
CA LEU A 467 -9.21 24.21 -29.03
C LEU A 467 -8.77 22.81 -28.57
N ASN A 468 -7.81 22.21 -29.26
CA ASN A 468 -7.21 20.92 -28.89
C ASN A 468 -6.33 20.97 -27.62
N LYS A 469 -5.83 22.15 -27.23
CA LYS A 469 -5.03 22.34 -26.01
C LYS A 469 -5.89 22.55 -24.75
N VAL A 470 -7.17 22.89 -24.91
CA VAL A 470 -8.10 23.21 -23.81
C VAL A 470 -8.11 22.14 -22.70
N PRO A 471 -8.20 20.82 -22.97
CA PRO A 471 -8.20 19.80 -21.91
C PRO A 471 -6.94 19.84 -21.04
N ILE A 472 -5.78 20.04 -21.67
CA ILE A 472 -4.48 20.04 -20.99
C ILE A 472 -4.32 21.33 -20.18
N ILE A 473 -4.81 22.46 -20.71
CA ILE A 473 -4.86 23.73 -19.99
C ILE A 473 -5.78 23.63 -18.76
N LEU A 474 -6.95 23.00 -18.87
CA LEU A 474 -7.85 22.79 -17.73
C LEU A 474 -7.19 21.92 -16.66
N ALA A 475 -6.45 20.87 -17.04
CA ALA A 475 -5.68 20.05 -16.11
C ALA A 475 -4.59 20.87 -15.36
N LEU A 476 -3.91 21.80 -16.07
CA LEU A 476 -2.97 22.73 -15.44
C LEU A 476 -3.68 23.61 -14.39
N ILE A 477 -4.84 24.17 -14.72
CA ILE A 477 -5.63 25.01 -13.82
C ILE A 477 -6.12 24.22 -12.60
N GLU A 478 -6.58 22.98 -12.80
CA GLU A 478 -6.92 22.09 -11.70
C GLU A 478 -5.75 21.84 -10.76
N SER A 479 -4.54 21.66 -11.30
CA SER A 479 -3.33 21.46 -10.49
C SER A 479 -3.01 22.71 -9.66
N LEU A 480 -3.19 23.91 -10.23
CA LEU A 480 -3.03 25.19 -9.51
C LEU A 480 -4.06 25.31 -8.37
N ILE A 481 -5.34 25.06 -8.64
CA ILE A 481 -6.42 25.13 -7.64
C ILE A 481 -6.16 24.18 -6.47
N LYS A 482 -5.75 22.94 -6.75
CA LYS A 482 -5.42 21.92 -5.72
C LYS A 482 -4.22 22.32 -4.85
N THR A 483 -3.38 23.23 -5.33
CA THR A 483 -2.10 23.61 -4.71
C THR A 483 -2.18 24.93 -3.95
N ILE A 484 -2.87 25.95 -4.49
CA ILE A 484 -2.90 27.34 -4.00
C ILE A 484 -4.15 27.64 -3.14
N THR A 485 -4.67 26.63 -2.41
CA THR A 485 -6.01 26.55 -1.79
C THR A 485 -6.58 27.78 -1.05
N THR A 486 -5.78 28.78 -0.69
CA THR A 486 -6.21 29.96 0.10
C THR A 486 -6.10 31.30 -0.64
N GLU A 487 -5.48 31.39 -1.82
CA GLU A 487 -5.14 32.67 -2.48
C GLU A 487 -5.47 32.75 -3.98
N PHE A 488 -6.31 31.85 -4.50
CA PHE A 488 -6.72 31.93 -5.91
C PHE A 488 -7.70 33.08 -6.13
N ASP A 489 -7.41 33.95 -7.10
CA ASP A 489 -8.25 35.12 -7.42
C ASP A 489 -9.64 34.70 -7.94
N PRO A 490 -10.74 35.02 -7.23
CA PRO A 490 -12.10 34.70 -7.67
C PRO A 490 -12.48 35.34 -9.01
N ASP A 491 -11.86 36.47 -9.37
CA ASP A 491 -12.12 37.17 -10.63
C ASP A 491 -11.57 36.39 -11.83
N TYR A 492 -10.55 35.56 -11.64
CA TYR A 492 -10.02 34.70 -12.70
C TYR A 492 -10.97 33.55 -13.05
N LEU A 493 -11.66 32.96 -12.06
CA LEU A 493 -12.64 31.90 -12.30
C LEU A 493 -13.85 32.40 -13.11
N THR A 494 -14.26 33.65 -12.91
CA THR A 494 -15.31 34.28 -13.69
C THR A 494 -14.86 34.58 -15.12
N GLN A 495 -13.63 35.07 -15.32
CA GLN A 495 -13.05 35.28 -16.64
C GLN A 495 -12.93 33.97 -17.44
N LEU A 496 -12.51 32.89 -16.80
CA LEU A 496 -12.40 31.55 -17.42
C LEU A 496 -13.76 31.04 -17.89
N LEU A 497 -14.81 31.24 -17.08
CA LEU A 497 -16.17 30.83 -17.44
C LEU A 497 -16.77 31.67 -18.57
N VAL A 498 -16.49 32.98 -18.61
CA VAL A 498 -16.90 33.82 -19.75
C VAL A 498 -16.24 33.31 -21.04
N LYS A 499 -14.94 33.00 -20.98
CA LYS A 499 -14.19 32.48 -22.14
C LYS A 499 -14.63 31.08 -22.56
N SER A 500 -14.92 30.16 -21.63
CA SER A 500 -15.41 28.82 -21.99
C SER A 500 -16.75 28.88 -22.73
N ARG A 501 -17.60 29.86 -22.40
CA ARG A 501 -18.85 30.16 -23.11
C ARG A 501 -18.61 30.77 -24.49
N GLU A 502 -17.64 31.68 -24.64
CA GLU A 502 -17.26 32.25 -25.94
C GLU A 502 -16.75 31.17 -26.90
N LEU A 503 -15.94 30.23 -26.41
CA LEU A 503 -15.38 29.11 -27.17
C LEU A 503 -16.39 27.99 -27.49
N LYS A 504 -17.65 28.11 -27.03
CA LYS A 504 -18.72 27.10 -27.20
C LYS A 504 -18.32 25.70 -26.73
N ILE A 505 -17.50 25.59 -25.68
CA ILE A 505 -17.16 24.27 -25.12
C ILE A 505 -18.46 23.66 -24.57
N GLU A 506 -18.77 22.43 -24.98
CA GLU A 506 -19.98 21.75 -24.51
C GLU A 506 -19.92 21.59 -22.99
N ASN A 507 -21.03 21.95 -22.32
CA ASN A 507 -21.18 21.82 -20.86
C ASN A 507 -21.02 20.36 -20.36
N ASP A 508 -21.12 19.38 -21.26
CA ASP A 508 -20.99 17.95 -20.96
C ASP A 508 -19.53 17.46 -21.09
N SER A 509 -18.58 18.34 -21.42
CA SER A 509 -17.16 17.98 -21.51
C SER A 509 -16.62 17.51 -20.17
N ILE A 510 -15.92 16.37 -20.19
CA ILE A 510 -15.38 15.71 -19.00
C ILE A 510 -14.40 16.64 -18.26
N ASP A 511 -13.63 17.41 -19.00
CA ASP A 511 -12.60 18.29 -18.45
C ASP A 511 -13.20 19.44 -17.61
N ILE A 512 -14.34 20.01 -18.04
CA ILE A 512 -15.06 21.01 -17.24
C ILE A 512 -15.65 20.37 -15.98
N LEU A 513 -16.19 19.16 -16.08
CA LEU A 513 -16.75 18.45 -14.92
C LEU A 513 -15.67 18.14 -13.88
N HIS A 514 -14.46 17.75 -14.30
CA HIS A 514 -13.33 17.56 -13.39
C HIS A 514 -12.88 18.86 -12.71
N LEU A 515 -12.88 19.99 -13.44
CA LEU A 515 -12.62 21.31 -12.87
C LEU A 515 -13.66 21.67 -11.79
N ILE A 516 -14.95 21.51 -12.10
CA ILE A 516 -16.05 21.80 -11.16
C ILE A 516 -15.91 20.93 -9.90
N LYS A 517 -15.66 19.64 -10.07
CA LYS A 517 -15.44 18.72 -8.95
C LYS A 517 -14.25 19.13 -8.08
N THR A 518 -13.17 19.59 -8.71
CA THR A 518 -11.98 20.09 -8.02
C THR A 518 -12.31 21.35 -7.21
N LEU A 519 -13.05 22.28 -7.80
CA LEU A 519 -13.49 23.50 -7.12
C LEU A 519 -14.34 23.21 -5.89
N LEU A 520 -15.35 22.34 -6.01
CA LEU A 520 -16.19 21.95 -4.87
C LEU A 520 -15.38 21.27 -3.76
N LYS A 521 -14.34 20.50 -4.09
CA LYS A 521 -13.52 19.86 -3.05
C LYS A 521 -12.61 20.84 -2.29
N VAL A 522 -12.27 21.98 -2.88
CA VAL A 522 -11.29 22.93 -2.32
C VAL A 522 -11.99 24.11 -1.64
N TYR A 523 -13.04 24.66 -2.27
CA TYR A 523 -13.76 25.83 -1.79
C TYR A 523 -15.14 25.44 -1.27
N LEU A 524 -15.64 26.18 -0.27
CA LEU A 524 -17.05 26.09 0.09
C LEU A 524 -17.89 26.64 -1.07
N PHE A 525 -19.06 26.04 -1.29
CA PHE A 525 -19.95 26.46 -2.37
C PHE A 525 -20.30 27.95 -2.31
N ASP A 526 -20.34 28.56 -1.12
CA ASP A 526 -20.62 29.99 -0.96
C ASP A 526 -19.48 30.93 -1.38
N ASP A 527 -18.25 30.45 -1.37
CA ASP A 527 -17.06 31.23 -1.76
C ASP A 527 -16.89 31.29 -3.29
N ILE A 528 -17.66 30.49 -4.03
CA ILE A 528 -17.66 30.45 -5.49
C ILE A 528 -18.49 31.62 -6.06
N PRO A 529 -18.01 32.34 -7.10
CA PRO A 529 -18.75 33.44 -7.71
C PRO A 529 -20.19 33.06 -8.13
N PRO A 530 -21.19 33.94 -7.92
CA PRO A 530 -22.61 33.61 -8.11
C PRO A 530 -22.94 33.15 -9.54
N ASP A 531 -22.37 33.78 -10.56
CA ASP A 531 -22.56 33.39 -11.96
C ASP A 531 -22.02 31.98 -12.27
N PHE A 532 -20.97 31.56 -11.55
CA PHE A 532 -20.37 30.24 -11.66
C PHE A 532 -21.21 29.19 -10.93
N ARG A 533 -21.81 29.54 -9.77
CA ARG A 533 -22.74 28.66 -9.04
C ARG A 533 -23.97 28.30 -9.88
N ASP A 534 -24.59 29.31 -10.51
CA ASP A 534 -25.74 29.10 -11.40
C ASP A 534 -25.36 28.23 -12.61
N TYR A 535 -24.17 28.44 -13.17
CA TYR A 535 -23.66 27.62 -14.27
C TYR A 535 -23.42 26.17 -13.87
N ILE A 536 -22.82 25.91 -12.70
CA ILE A 536 -22.58 24.56 -12.18
C ILE A 536 -23.91 23.80 -12.12
N VAL A 537 -24.91 24.37 -11.44
CA VAL A 537 -26.19 23.68 -11.20
C VAL A 537 -26.94 23.49 -12.52
N THR A 538 -27.03 24.52 -13.37
CA THR A 538 -27.73 24.40 -14.66
C THR A 538 -27.04 23.45 -15.63
N SER A 539 -25.71 23.42 -15.67
CA SER A 539 -24.95 22.51 -16.54
C SER A 539 -25.17 21.07 -16.11
N ILE A 540 -25.01 20.77 -14.82
CA ILE A 540 -25.21 19.41 -14.30
C ILE A 540 -26.66 18.95 -14.53
N THR A 541 -27.65 19.79 -14.23
CA THR A 541 -29.06 19.46 -14.46
C THR A 541 -29.31 19.16 -15.94
N ASN A 542 -28.81 19.99 -16.86
CA ASN A 542 -28.97 19.76 -18.29
C ASN A 542 -28.27 18.48 -18.77
N THR A 543 -27.05 18.19 -18.31
CA THR A 543 -26.32 16.97 -18.67
C THR A 543 -27.05 15.72 -18.15
N ILE A 544 -27.61 15.78 -16.93
CA ILE A 544 -28.39 14.68 -16.38
C ILE A 544 -29.72 14.53 -17.15
N SER A 545 -30.44 15.61 -17.47
CA SER A 545 -31.73 15.53 -18.16
C SER A 545 -31.64 15.11 -19.62
N LYS A 546 -30.46 15.18 -20.27
CA LYS A 546 -30.28 14.70 -21.65
C LYS A 546 -30.42 13.17 -21.75
N GLU A 547 -31.07 12.70 -22.81
CA GLU A 547 -31.25 11.26 -23.07
C GLU A 547 -29.95 10.57 -23.56
N ASN A 548 -29.12 11.27 -24.36
CA ASN A 548 -27.92 10.73 -25.00
C ASN A 548 -26.58 11.19 -24.37
N SER A 549 -26.58 11.55 -23.09
CA SER A 549 -25.35 11.96 -22.38
C SER A 549 -24.36 10.79 -22.25
N ALA A 550 -23.07 11.05 -22.44
CA ALA A 550 -22.02 10.04 -22.26
C ALA A 550 -22.03 9.44 -20.84
N HIS A 551 -21.81 8.12 -20.74
CA HIS A 551 -21.83 7.39 -19.47
C HIS A 551 -20.84 7.94 -18.43
N ILE A 552 -19.64 8.38 -18.88
CA ILE A 552 -18.61 8.94 -18.01
C ILE A 552 -19.06 10.30 -17.44
N ALA A 553 -19.66 11.16 -18.28
CA ALA A 553 -20.18 12.45 -17.85
C ALA A 553 -21.28 12.31 -16.80
N LEU A 554 -22.18 11.33 -16.96
CA LEU A 554 -23.23 11.03 -15.95
C LEU A 554 -22.65 10.62 -14.60
N ILE A 555 -21.59 9.80 -14.59
CA ILE A 555 -20.91 9.37 -13.36
C ILE A 555 -20.29 10.58 -12.66
N GLU A 556 -19.58 11.43 -13.39
CA GLU A 556 -18.97 12.63 -12.82
C GLU A 556 -20.02 13.61 -12.30
N CYS A 557 -21.07 13.90 -13.09
CA CYS A 557 -22.20 14.73 -12.67
C CYS A 557 -22.85 14.22 -11.37
N SER A 558 -23.04 12.91 -11.21
CA SER A 558 -23.59 12.34 -9.98
C SER A 558 -22.65 12.52 -8.78
N SER A 559 -21.33 12.43 -8.99
CA SER A 559 -20.34 12.68 -7.94
C SER A 559 -20.30 14.16 -7.55
N ILE A 560 -20.42 15.06 -8.52
CA ILE A 560 -20.45 16.51 -8.29
C ILE A 560 -21.72 16.89 -7.54
N ALA A 561 -22.88 16.37 -7.96
CA ALA A 561 -24.15 16.59 -7.29
C ALA A 561 -24.09 16.13 -5.82
N ARG A 562 -23.51 14.96 -5.56
CA ARG A 562 -23.32 14.47 -4.18
C ARG A 562 -22.46 15.41 -3.33
N GLU A 563 -21.35 15.91 -3.87
CA GLU A 563 -20.47 16.85 -3.15
C GLU A 563 -21.18 18.19 -2.89
N LEU A 564 -21.94 18.67 -3.87
CA LEU A 564 -22.76 19.88 -3.76
C LEU A 564 -23.80 19.74 -2.64
N PHE A 565 -24.55 18.64 -2.56
CA PHE A 565 -25.54 18.42 -1.50
C PHE A 565 -24.93 18.41 -0.10
N LYS A 566 -23.72 17.86 0.09
CA LYS A 566 -23.04 17.89 1.38
C LYS A 566 -22.72 19.30 1.87
N GLN A 567 -22.40 20.21 0.95
CA GLN A 567 -22.03 21.58 1.30
C GLN A 567 -23.24 22.50 1.55
N ILE A 568 -24.40 22.15 1.03
CA ILE A 568 -25.66 22.85 1.29
C ILE A 568 -25.99 22.86 2.80
N LYS A 569 -25.65 21.80 3.54
CA LYS A 569 -25.86 21.72 5.00
C LYS A 569 -25.02 22.71 5.80
N LEU A 570 -23.76 22.88 5.41
CA LEU A 570 -22.77 23.71 6.12
C LEU A 570 -23.09 25.21 6.01
N SER A 571 -23.88 25.59 5.00
CA SER A 571 -24.24 26.96 4.67
C SER A 571 -25.71 27.25 5.00
N HIS A 572 -26.00 27.69 6.22
CA HIS A 572 -27.35 28.20 6.58
C HIS A 572 -27.75 29.50 5.83
N THR A 573 -26.95 29.95 4.86
CA THR A 573 -27.06 31.24 4.17
C THR A 573 -27.01 31.10 2.64
N LEU A 574 -27.77 30.17 2.06
CA LEU A 574 -27.80 30.05 0.60
C LEU A 574 -28.66 31.16 -0.03
N SER A 575 -28.00 32.07 -0.74
CA SER A 575 -28.60 33.04 -1.69
C SER A 575 -28.94 32.40 -3.05
N LEU A 576 -29.17 31.09 -3.10
CA LEU A 576 -29.55 30.34 -4.30
C LEU A 576 -31.07 30.36 -4.49
N LYS A 577 -31.53 30.33 -5.74
CA LYS A 577 -32.93 30.00 -6.03
C LYS A 577 -33.13 28.50 -5.76
N TRP A 578 -33.92 28.17 -4.73
CA TRP A 578 -34.35 26.81 -4.41
C TRP A 578 -34.90 26.03 -5.62
N ASP A 579 -35.41 26.74 -6.62
CA ASP A 579 -35.89 26.16 -7.88
C ASP A 579 -34.80 25.35 -8.62
N TYR A 580 -33.55 25.81 -8.68
CA TYR A 580 -32.48 25.10 -9.38
C TYR A 580 -32.06 23.81 -8.68
N VAL A 581 -32.06 23.81 -7.34
CA VAL A 581 -31.75 22.61 -6.54
C VAL A 581 -32.88 21.57 -6.69
N ASN A 582 -34.13 22.03 -6.76
CA ASN A 582 -35.27 21.17 -7.03
C ASN A 582 -35.25 20.55 -8.43
N ASP A 583 -34.85 21.31 -9.46
CA ASP A 583 -34.70 20.80 -10.82
C ASP A 583 -33.61 19.73 -10.91
N LEU A 584 -32.47 19.94 -10.24
CA LEU A 584 -31.41 18.93 -10.14
C LEU A 584 -31.90 17.66 -9.45
N PHE A 585 -32.67 17.81 -8.36
CA PHE A 585 -33.24 16.68 -7.63
C PHE A 585 -34.22 15.88 -8.50
N LEU A 586 -35.06 16.55 -9.29
CA LEU A 586 -35.98 15.90 -10.23
C LEU A 586 -35.22 15.13 -11.33
N ALA A 587 -34.15 15.70 -11.87
CA ALA A 587 -33.32 15.04 -12.88
C ALA A 587 -32.65 13.76 -12.34
N ILE A 588 -32.17 13.79 -11.09
CA ILE A 588 -31.62 12.60 -10.42
C ILE A 588 -32.72 11.56 -10.16
N GLU A 589 -33.89 11.99 -9.66
CA GLU A 589 -35.04 11.10 -9.40
C GLU A 589 -35.46 10.33 -10.66
N GLU A 590 -35.50 11.00 -11.81
CA GLU A 590 -35.83 10.38 -13.11
C GLU A 590 -34.82 9.30 -13.51
N LYS A 591 -33.51 9.58 -13.38
CA LYS A 591 -32.45 8.62 -13.74
C LYS A 591 -32.39 7.41 -12.81
N VAL A 592 -32.63 7.59 -11.51
CA VAL A 592 -32.71 6.45 -10.57
C VAL A 592 -33.96 5.61 -10.84
N SER A 593 -35.09 6.25 -11.19
CA SER A 593 -36.36 5.56 -11.49
C SER A 593 -36.30 4.75 -12.80
N ASN A 594 -35.54 5.21 -13.81
CA ASN A 594 -35.38 4.53 -15.09
C ASN A 594 -34.24 3.48 -15.07
N TYR A 595 -34.25 2.58 -14.08
CA TYR A 595 -33.16 1.66 -13.77
C TYR A 595 -32.84 0.58 -14.84
N LYS A 596 -33.66 0.43 -15.89
CA LYS A 596 -33.45 -0.58 -16.96
C LYS A 596 -32.61 -0.07 -18.13
N SER A 597 -32.47 1.25 -18.28
CA SER A 597 -31.81 1.87 -19.43
C SER A 597 -30.32 2.18 -19.20
N TYR A 598 -29.81 2.05 -17.97
CA TYR A 598 -28.44 2.43 -17.60
C TYR A 598 -27.64 1.28 -16.98
N SER A 599 -26.31 1.35 -17.05
CA SER A 599 -25.38 0.37 -16.48
C SER A 599 -25.47 0.29 -14.95
N SER A 600 -24.93 -0.78 -14.34
CA SER A 600 -24.84 -0.93 -12.88
C SER A 600 -24.15 0.25 -12.20
N ASP A 601 -23.06 0.73 -12.79
CA ASP A 601 -22.15 1.67 -12.12
C ASP A 601 -22.77 3.06 -12.03
N ILE A 602 -23.43 3.50 -13.11
CA ILE A 602 -24.21 4.74 -13.15
C ILE A 602 -25.31 4.70 -12.10
N ARG A 603 -26.03 3.59 -12.01
CA ARG A 603 -27.14 3.43 -11.05
C ARG A 603 -26.64 3.54 -9.62
N GLN A 604 -25.56 2.85 -9.26
CA GLN A 604 -24.99 2.95 -7.91
C GLN A 604 -24.58 4.39 -7.55
N LYS A 605 -23.98 5.13 -8.49
CA LYS A 605 -23.54 6.51 -8.26
C LYS A 605 -24.73 7.48 -8.11
N PHE A 606 -25.77 7.33 -8.92
CA PHE A 606 -26.99 8.13 -8.76
C PHE A 606 -27.77 7.76 -7.49
N ILE A 607 -27.78 6.49 -7.06
CA ILE A 607 -28.37 6.10 -5.76
C ILE A 607 -27.66 6.81 -4.60
N LEU A 608 -26.32 6.89 -4.64
CA LEU A 608 -25.53 7.62 -3.64
C LEU A 608 -25.79 9.14 -3.67
N ALA A 609 -25.94 9.73 -4.85
CA ALA A 609 -26.28 11.15 -4.98
C ALA A 609 -27.71 11.43 -4.47
N TYR A 610 -28.64 10.53 -4.77
CA TYR A 610 -30.03 10.62 -4.36
C TYR A 610 -30.21 10.49 -2.85
N SER A 611 -29.51 9.56 -2.21
CA SER A 611 -29.56 9.40 -0.75
C SER A 611 -28.98 10.60 0.00
N GLU A 612 -27.89 11.18 -0.48
CA GLU A 612 -27.31 12.41 0.07
C GLU A 612 -28.30 13.58 -0.06
N CYS A 613 -28.97 13.72 -1.21
CA CYS A 613 -30.00 14.74 -1.40
C CYS A 613 -31.18 14.58 -0.43
N LEU A 614 -31.63 13.34 -0.18
CA LEU A 614 -32.76 13.06 0.72
C LEU A 614 -32.47 13.39 2.19
N LYS A 615 -31.19 13.41 2.60
CA LYS A 615 -30.80 13.83 3.94
C LYS A 615 -30.94 15.34 4.14
N GLU A 616 -30.62 16.10 3.09
CA GLU A 616 -30.43 17.55 3.20
C GLU A 616 -31.65 18.35 2.72
N VAL A 617 -32.53 17.75 1.90
CA VAL A 617 -33.74 18.41 1.38
C VAL A 617 -35.00 17.85 2.06
N GLU A 618 -35.75 18.71 2.77
CA GLU A 618 -37.04 18.32 3.37
C GLU A 618 -38.07 17.97 2.28
N VAL A 619 -38.45 16.69 2.20
CA VAL A 619 -39.51 16.22 1.29
C VAL A 619 -40.88 16.40 1.95
N VAL A 620 -41.61 17.45 1.55
CA VAL A 620 -42.93 17.77 2.11
C VAL A 620 -44.07 16.94 1.46
N ASP A 621 -43.90 16.45 0.23
CA ASP A 621 -44.95 15.77 -0.54
C ASP A 621 -45.01 14.24 -0.30
N LYS A 622 -46.16 13.75 0.19
CA LYS A 622 -46.44 12.32 0.41
C LYS A 622 -46.39 11.49 -0.89
N ALA A 623 -46.77 12.07 -2.04
CA ALA A 623 -46.72 11.35 -3.31
C ALA A 623 -45.28 11.10 -3.78
N ARG A 624 -44.34 11.96 -3.36
CA ARG A 624 -42.91 11.79 -3.64
C ARG A 624 -42.28 10.70 -2.77
N TRP A 625 -42.68 10.61 -1.49
CA TRP A 625 -42.30 9.51 -0.60
C TRP A 625 -42.68 8.13 -1.16
N PHE A 626 -43.88 7.99 -1.73
CA PHE A 626 -44.28 6.74 -2.38
C PHE A 626 -43.33 6.34 -3.52
N ARG A 627 -42.95 7.29 -4.38
CA ARG A 627 -41.98 7.07 -5.48
C ARG A 627 -40.58 6.73 -4.96
N ILE A 628 -40.12 7.39 -3.89
CA ILE A 628 -38.86 7.08 -3.21
C ILE A 628 -38.84 5.60 -2.76
N PHE A 629 -39.90 5.16 -2.08
CA PHE A 629 -40.00 3.77 -1.60
C PHE A 629 -40.06 2.75 -2.73
N GLU A 630 -40.80 3.03 -3.80
CA GLU A 630 -40.86 2.16 -4.97
C GLU A 630 -39.48 2.04 -5.66
N THR A 631 -38.74 3.15 -5.73
CA THR A 631 -37.40 3.20 -6.30
C THR A 631 -36.41 2.38 -5.49
N PHE A 632 -36.38 2.54 -4.16
CA PHE A 632 -35.54 1.71 -3.29
C PHE A 632 -35.93 0.24 -3.34
N LYS A 633 -37.23 -0.08 -3.39
CA LYS A 633 -37.73 -1.45 -3.55
C LYS A 633 -37.22 -2.10 -4.83
N ASN A 634 -37.17 -1.36 -5.93
CA ASN A 634 -36.61 -1.83 -7.20
C ASN A 634 -35.09 -2.04 -7.12
N CYS A 635 -34.36 -1.12 -6.48
CA CYS A 635 -32.91 -1.22 -6.32
C CYS A 635 -32.46 -2.40 -5.43
N LEU A 636 -33.27 -2.75 -4.42
CA LEU A 636 -33.02 -3.92 -3.54
C LEU A 636 -33.26 -5.27 -4.23
N ASN A 637 -33.95 -5.31 -5.37
CA ASN A 637 -34.14 -6.55 -6.15
C ASN A 637 -32.95 -6.87 -7.07
N LEU A 638 -32.03 -5.92 -7.27
CA LEU A 638 -30.93 -6.03 -8.21
C LEU A 638 -29.62 -6.33 -7.47
N GLU A 639 -29.03 -7.51 -7.73
CA GLU A 639 -27.84 -8.04 -7.05
C GLU A 639 -26.70 -7.01 -6.90
N ILE A 640 -26.41 -6.26 -7.96
CA ILE A 640 -25.28 -5.32 -8.00
C ILE A 640 -25.57 -4.02 -7.20
N SER A 641 -26.82 -3.61 -7.02
CA SER A 641 -27.15 -2.35 -6.32
C SER A 641 -27.62 -2.53 -4.88
N VAL A 642 -27.91 -3.78 -4.43
CA VAL A 642 -28.43 -4.04 -3.09
C VAL A 642 -27.52 -3.44 -2.02
N ASN A 643 -26.22 -3.74 -2.04
CA ASN A 643 -25.31 -3.33 -0.96
C ASN A 643 -25.17 -1.79 -0.86
N VAL A 644 -25.07 -1.11 -2.01
CA VAL A 644 -25.04 0.36 -2.06
C VAL A 644 -26.35 0.96 -1.53
N THR A 645 -27.48 0.34 -1.88
CA THR A 645 -28.79 0.77 -1.40
C THR A 645 -28.93 0.58 0.11
N LEU A 646 -28.44 -0.54 0.66
CA LEU A 646 -28.41 -0.79 2.10
C LEU A 646 -27.56 0.24 2.83
N THR A 647 -26.36 0.52 2.32
CA THR A 647 -25.47 1.55 2.87
C THR A 647 -26.16 2.92 2.88
N CYS A 648 -26.84 3.28 1.78
CA CYS A 648 -27.60 4.53 1.69
C CYS A 648 -28.76 4.61 2.69
N LEU A 649 -29.46 3.50 2.95
CA LEU A 649 -30.55 3.44 3.92
C LEU A 649 -30.03 3.53 5.36
N ILE A 650 -28.91 2.88 5.67
CA ILE A 650 -28.23 3.01 6.97
C ILE A 650 -27.83 4.47 7.20
N ASP A 651 -27.20 5.07 6.20
CA ASP A 651 -26.75 6.46 6.22
C ASP A 651 -27.91 7.45 6.41
N LEU A 652 -29.07 7.16 5.82
CA LEU A 652 -30.27 8.01 5.86
C LEU A 652 -31.08 7.86 7.15
N LEU A 653 -31.16 6.64 7.71
CA LEU A 653 -31.95 6.34 8.91
C LEU A 653 -31.14 6.41 10.22
N GLY A 654 -29.83 6.17 10.17
CA GLY A 654 -28.95 6.07 11.33
C GLY A 654 -28.20 7.36 11.72
N GLY A 655 -28.44 8.50 11.04
CA GLY A 655 -27.76 9.77 11.32
C GLY A 655 -28.16 10.43 12.65
N ASP A 656 -27.35 11.38 13.12
CA ASP A 656 -27.58 12.14 14.36
C ASP A 656 -29.02 12.69 14.45
N LYS A 657 -29.64 12.53 15.62
CA LYS A 657 -31.07 12.75 15.94
C LYS A 657 -31.67 14.11 15.53
N GLU A 658 -30.85 15.07 15.12
CA GLU A 658 -31.27 16.43 14.70
C GLU A 658 -31.42 16.58 13.18
N ALA A 659 -30.91 15.64 12.38
CA ALA A 659 -30.94 15.71 10.90
C ALA A 659 -31.51 14.45 10.22
N SER A 660 -32.05 13.50 10.99
CA SER A 660 -32.62 12.26 10.45
C SER A 660 -34.00 12.49 9.85
N VAL A 661 -34.31 11.75 8.79
CA VAL A 661 -35.65 11.65 8.18
C VAL A 661 -36.75 11.63 9.23
N ASN A 662 -37.83 12.37 8.98
CA ASN A 662 -39.00 12.36 9.85
C ASN A 662 -39.58 10.93 9.90
N TRP A 663 -39.29 10.21 10.98
CA TRP A 663 -39.73 8.83 11.20
C TRP A 663 -41.26 8.70 11.09
N ASP A 664 -42.03 9.76 11.38
CA ASP A 664 -43.50 9.76 11.20
C ASP A 664 -43.90 9.60 9.72
N GLN A 665 -43.11 10.16 8.80
CA GLN A 665 -43.34 10.01 7.36
C GLN A 665 -42.83 8.65 6.86
N PHE A 666 -41.69 8.18 7.36
CA PHE A 666 -41.16 6.86 7.00
C PHE A 666 -42.11 5.73 7.45
N ASN A 667 -42.64 5.82 8.67
CA ASN A 667 -43.60 4.87 9.25
C ASN A 667 -44.97 4.89 8.57
N SER A 668 -45.27 5.87 7.70
CA SER A 668 -46.55 5.93 7.00
C SER A 668 -46.73 4.85 5.92
N ASN A 669 -45.66 4.13 5.53
CA ASN A 669 -45.70 3.07 4.53
C ASN A 669 -45.29 1.70 5.11
N GLU A 670 -46.19 1.07 5.86
CA GLU A 670 -46.00 -0.25 6.46
C GLU A 670 -45.64 -1.34 5.42
N GLU A 671 -46.15 -1.24 4.18
CA GLU A 671 -45.86 -2.22 3.12
C GLU A 671 -44.36 -2.24 2.73
N PHE A 672 -43.73 -1.07 2.67
CA PHE A 672 -42.31 -0.97 2.34
C PHE A 672 -41.43 -1.49 3.49
N ILE A 673 -41.75 -1.15 4.74
CA ILE A 673 -41.03 -1.60 5.93
C ILE A 673 -41.08 -3.12 6.05
N ASN A 674 -42.26 -3.71 5.83
CA ASN A 674 -42.44 -5.17 5.84
C ASN A 674 -41.68 -5.85 4.69
N TYR A 675 -41.69 -5.26 3.48
CA TYR A 675 -40.90 -5.76 2.37
C TYR A 675 -39.38 -5.72 2.66
N LEU A 676 -38.88 -4.59 3.16
CA LEU A 676 -37.48 -4.36 3.49
C LEU A 676 -37.03 -5.35 4.57
N SER A 677 -37.78 -5.47 5.66
CA SER A 677 -37.47 -6.38 6.76
C SER A 677 -37.36 -7.84 6.29
N ASN A 678 -38.30 -8.31 5.46
CA ASN A 678 -38.25 -9.67 4.91
C ASN A 678 -37.03 -9.90 4.00
N ARG A 679 -36.65 -8.90 3.20
CA ARG A 679 -35.45 -8.98 2.35
C ARG A 679 -34.16 -9.04 3.17
N LEU A 680 -34.03 -8.19 4.19
CA LEU A 680 -32.88 -8.16 5.09
C LEU A 680 -32.70 -9.49 5.82
N VAL A 681 -33.79 -10.08 6.32
CA VAL A 681 -33.78 -11.43 6.93
C VAL A 681 -33.25 -12.47 5.94
N GLY A 682 -33.63 -12.40 4.66
CA GLY A 682 -33.09 -13.27 3.62
C GLY A 682 -31.58 -13.08 3.39
N PHE A 683 -31.09 -11.84 3.43
CA PHE A 683 -29.67 -11.53 3.23
C PHE A 683 -28.76 -12.01 4.38
N LEU A 684 -29.29 -12.19 5.58
CA LEU A 684 -28.55 -12.79 6.71
C LEU A 684 -28.11 -14.25 6.44
N SER A 685 -28.72 -14.93 5.47
CA SER A 685 -28.36 -16.31 5.08
C SER A 685 -27.34 -16.37 3.93
N THR A 686 -26.86 -15.22 3.43
CA THR A 686 -25.90 -15.16 2.32
C THR A 686 -24.46 -15.31 2.80
N SER A 687 -23.57 -15.79 1.93
CA SER A 687 -22.14 -15.89 2.23
C SER A 687 -21.37 -14.58 2.03
N ASP A 688 -22.03 -13.53 1.55
CA ASP A 688 -21.39 -12.21 1.35
C ASP A 688 -21.34 -11.44 2.68
N SER A 689 -20.11 -11.28 3.20
CA SER A 689 -19.85 -10.56 4.45
C SER A 689 -20.34 -9.10 4.45
N ALA A 690 -20.32 -8.41 3.31
CA ALA A 690 -20.71 -7.00 3.24
C ALA A 690 -22.24 -6.83 3.30
N LEU A 691 -22.96 -7.68 2.57
CA LEU A 691 -24.43 -7.73 2.65
C LEU A 691 -24.90 -8.20 4.02
N PHE A 692 -24.25 -9.20 4.61
CA PHE A 692 -24.52 -9.68 5.96
C PHE A 692 -24.41 -8.55 6.99
N ASN A 693 -23.28 -7.82 6.99
CA ASN A 693 -23.03 -6.74 7.92
C ASN A 693 -24.01 -5.56 7.75
N SER A 694 -24.21 -5.11 6.51
CA SER A 694 -25.14 -4.01 6.22
C SER A 694 -26.57 -4.39 6.60
N SER A 695 -26.96 -5.65 6.39
CA SER A 695 -28.30 -6.11 6.76
C SER A 695 -28.51 -6.17 8.28
N LEU A 696 -27.49 -6.60 9.04
CA LEU A 696 -27.55 -6.58 10.51
C LEU A 696 -27.72 -5.17 11.05
N VAL A 697 -26.89 -4.22 10.62
CA VAL A 697 -26.93 -2.83 11.09
C VAL A 697 -28.27 -2.19 10.76
N LEU A 698 -28.75 -2.35 9.52
CA LEU A 698 -30.03 -1.76 9.12
C LEU A 698 -31.23 -2.38 9.85
N LEU A 699 -31.22 -3.68 10.11
CA LEU A 699 -32.27 -4.34 10.90
C LEU A 699 -32.30 -3.83 12.35
N VAL A 700 -31.13 -3.52 12.94
CA VAL A 700 -31.08 -2.93 14.29
C VAL A 700 -31.79 -1.58 14.26
N ILE A 701 -31.37 -0.66 13.38
CA ILE A 701 -31.94 0.68 13.25
C ILE A 701 -33.46 0.64 13.03
N LEU A 702 -33.94 -0.27 12.17
CA LEU A 702 -35.37 -0.43 11.93
C LEU A 702 -36.13 -0.91 13.18
N ASN A 703 -35.58 -1.87 13.93
CA ASN A 703 -36.23 -2.42 15.12
C ASN A 703 -36.22 -1.47 16.33
N GLU A 704 -35.32 -0.49 16.37
CA GLU A 704 -35.35 0.56 17.39
C GLU A 704 -36.60 1.44 17.26
N HIS A 705 -37.05 1.69 16.03
CA HIS A 705 -38.14 2.62 15.71
C HIS A 705 -39.47 1.94 15.31
N HIS A 706 -39.45 0.72 14.78
CA HIS A 706 -40.62 -0.02 14.31
C HIS A 706 -40.59 -1.49 14.75
N LYS A 707 -41.70 -2.01 15.29
CA LYS A 707 -41.79 -3.43 15.68
C LYS A 707 -42.11 -4.30 14.46
N MET A 708 -41.38 -5.41 14.28
CA MET A 708 -41.69 -6.35 13.20
C MET A 708 -43.02 -7.10 13.44
N ASP A 709 -43.76 -7.37 12.36
CA ASP A 709 -45.05 -8.09 12.42
C ASP A 709 -44.87 -9.61 12.65
N ASN A 710 -43.82 -10.22 12.11
CA ASN A 710 -43.54 -11.67 12.20
C ASN A 710 -42.04 -11.96 12.35
N PRO A 711 -41.49 -12.00 13.57
CA PRO A 711 -40.05 -12.16 13.77
C PRO A 711 -39.57 -13.62 13.76
N SER A 712 -40.45 -14.62 13.67
CA SER A 712 -40.09 -16.05 13.82
C SER A 712 -39.00 -16.52 12.85
N ALA A 713 -39.02 -16.05 11.60
CA ALA A 713 -38.00 -16.34 10.60
C ALA A 713 -36.65 -15.72 10.96
N LEU A 714 -36.64 -14.46 11.42
CA LEU A 714 -35.46 -13.76 11.91
C LEU A 714 -34.83 -14.53 13.08
N LEU A 715 -35.61 -14.88 14.11
CA LEU A 715 -35.09 -15.61 15.27
C LEU A 715 -34.51 -16.97 14.88
N THR A 716 -35.14 -17.70 13.96
CA THR A 716 -34.62 -19.00 13.48
C THR A 716 -33.26 -18.83 12.78
N ILE A 717 -33.09 -17.77 12.00
CA ILE A 717 -31.83 -17.50 11.29
C ILE A 717 -30.76 -17.01 12.27
N LEU A 718 -31.08 -16.08 13.17
CA LEU A 718 -30.16 -15.59 14.19
C LEU A 718 -29.69 -16.71 15.12
N THR A 719 -30.59 -17.61 15.55
CA THR A 719 -30.22 -18.79 16.34
C THR A 719 -29.34 -19.74 15.53
N ARG A 720 -29.60 -19.97 14.24
CA ARG A 720 -28.70 -20.75 13.39
C ARG A 720 -27.30 -20.12 13.26
N ILE A 721 -27.23 -18.79 13.09
CA ILE A 721 -25.96 -18.05 13.00
C ILE A 721 -25.20 -18.11 14.33
N LEU A 722 -25.89 -17.99 15.47
CA LEU A 722 -25.27 -18.05 16.79
C LEU A 722 -24.86 -19.47 17.21
N PHE A 723 -25.52 -20.52 16.71
CA PHE A 723 -25.35 -21.89 17.19
C PHE A 723 -24.79 -22.88 16.16
N GLY A 724 -24.42 -22.41 14.96
CA GLY A 724 -23.85 -23.20 13.87
C GLY A 724 -22.42 -23.69 14.13
N GLU A 725 -21.94 -24.65 13.35
CA GLU A 725 -20.58 -25.21 13.50
C GLU A 725 -19.48 -24.26 12.96
N GLU A 726 -19.85 -23.21 12.19
CA GLU A 726 -18.93 -22.23 11.59
C GLU A 726 -18.49 -21.10 12.53
N ASN A 727 -18.90 -21.14 13.81
CA ASN A 727 -18.86 -20.07 14.82
C ASN A 727 -17.49 -19.48 15.25
N SER A 728 -16.39 -19.78 14.55
CA SER A 728 -15.07 -19.26 14.94
C SER A 728 -14.81 -17.82 14.47
N THR A 729 -15.67 -17.22 13.64
CA THR A 729 -15.37 -15.99 12.86
C THR A 729 -16.27 -14.77 13.13
N LEU A 730 -17.19 -14.80 14.11
CA LEU A 730 -18.02 -13.63 14.41
C LEU A 730 -17.24 -12.57 15.21
N ASN A 731 -17.26 -11.31 14.74
CA ASN A 731 -16.63 -10.17 15.41
C ASN A 731 -17.52 -9.59 16.53
N GLU A 732 -16.93 -8.92 17.52
CA GLU A 732 -17.64 -8.31 18.67
C GLU A 732 -18.81 -7.41 18.24
N LYS A 733 -18.62 -6.56 17.22
CA LYS A 733 -19.68 -5.69 16.68
C LYS A 733 -20.86 -6.47 16.11
N GLN A 734 -20.61 -7.59 15.42
CA GLN A 734 -21.66 -8.42 14.87
C GLN A 734 -22.47 -9.09 15.99
N LEU A 735 -21.80 -9.55 17.05
CA LEU A 735 -22.45 -10.10 18.24
C LEU A 735 -23.32 -9.06 18.93
N SER A 736 -22.80 -7.84 19.10
CA SER A 736 -23.56 -6.71 19.68
C SER A 736 -24.85 -6.45 18.91
N SER A 737 -24.79 -6.34 17.57
CA SER A 737 -25.97 -6.14 16.73
C SER A 737 -26.95 -7.31 16.81
N ILE A 738 -26.47 -8.55 16.85
CA ILE A 738 -27.33 -9.73 16.99
C ILE A 738 -28.06 -9.73 18.34
N PHE A 739 -27.37 -9.36 19.43
CA PHE A 739 -27.99 -9.27 20.76
C PHE A 739 -29.04 -8.17 20.83
N GLU A 740 -28.82 -7.02 20.20
CA GLU A 740 -29.83 -5.96 20.07
C GLU A 740 -31.06 -6.42 19.28
N LEU A 741 -30.86 -7.09 18.14
CA LEU A 741 -31.98 -7.64 17.35
C LEU A 741 -32.81 -8.63 18.14
N LEU A 742 -32.17 -9.52 18.88
CA LEU A 742 -32.85 -10.46 19.76
C LEU A 742 -33.59 -9.71 20.88
N LYS A 743 -32.96 -8.72 21.55
CA LYS A 743 -33.58 -7.91 22.61
C LYS A 743 -34.92 -7.30 22.18
N TYR A 744 -35.00 -6.72 20.98
CA TYR A 744 -36.22 -6.07 20.48
C TYR A 744 -37.34 -7.04 20.10
N ASN A 745 -37.01 -8.24 19.62
CA ASN A 745 -37.99 -9.17 19.04
C ASN A 745 -38.43 -10.30 19.98
N ILE A 746 -37.75 -10.50 21.11
CA ILE A 746 -37.99 -11.66 22.00
C ILE A 746 -39.35 -11.63 22.71
N SER A 747 -39.96 -10.45 22.87
CA SER A 747 -41.29 -10.28 23.49
C SER A 747 -42.44 -10.90 22.68
N GLN A 748 -42.19 -11.24 21.42
CA GLN A 748 -43.21 -11.77 20.49
C GLN A 748 -43.13 -13.30 20.33
N THR A 749 -42.26 -13.99 21.07
CA THR A 749 -42.05 -15.43 20.97
C THR A 749 -42.26 -16.16 22.30
N ASP A 750 -42.80 -17.38 22.24
CA ASP A 750 -42.85 -18.29 23.39
C ASP A 750 -41.44 -18.78 23.71
N ILE A 751 -40.79 -18.15 24.69
CA ILE A 751 -39.46 -18.56 25.17
C ILE A 751 -39.61 -19.85 25.98
N THR A 752 -39.03 -20.95 25.49
CA THR A 752 -39.03 -22.24 26.20
C THR A 752 -37.75 -22.44 27.03
N GLU A 753 -37.82 -23.28 28.05
CA GLU A 753 -36.66 -23.62 28.91
C GLU A 753 -35.47 -24.17 28.09
N GLU A 754 -35.74 -24.95 27.04
CA GLU A 754 -34.70 -25.50 26.15
C GLU A 754 -33.95 -24.42 25.37
N THR A 755 -34.65 -23.37 24.91
CA THR A 755 -34.00 -22.26 24.18
C THR A 755 -33.05 -21.46 25.07
N ILE A 756 -33.42 -21.22 26.33
CA ILE A 756 -32.55 -20.56 27.31
C ILE A 756 -31.36 -21.45 27.68
N LYS A 757 -31.57 -22.76 27.85
CA LYS A 757 -30.48 -23.73 28.07
C LYS A 757 -29.46 -23.70 26.94
N LEU A 758 -29.94 -23.67 25.69
CA LEU A 758 -29.06 -23.62 24.52
C LEU A 758 -28.28 -22.29 24.44
N PHE A 759 -28.94 -21.17 24.77
CA PHE A 759 -28.31 -19.85 24.82
C PHE A 759 -27.22 -19.78 25.92
N ALA A 760 -27.53 -20.24 27.13
CA ALA A 760 -26.60 -20.29 28.26
C ALA A 760 -25.38 -21.19 27.96
N THR A 761 -25.61 -22.38 27.41
CA THR A 761 -24.54 -23.35 27.16
C THR A 761 -23.65 -23.00 25.97
N LYS A 762 -24.18 -22.44 24.87
CA LYS A 762 -23.41 -22.20 23.65
C LYS A 762 -22.88 -20.77 23.50
N VAL A 763 -23.66 -19.74 23.83
CA VAL A 763 -23.19 -18.33 23.66
C VAL A 763 -22.14 -18.01 24.71
N VAL A 764 -22.42 -18.32 25.98
CA VAL A 764 -21.49 -17.99 27.07
C VAL A 764 -20.23 -18.85 26.98
N ASN A 765 -20.36 -20.17 26.80
CA ASN A 765 -19.19 -21.04 26.79
C ASN A 765 -18.31 -20.97 25.52
N ASN A 766 -18.85 -20.62 24.35
CA ASN A 766 -18.06 -20.59 23.11
C ASN A 766 -17.59 -19.19 22.69
N LEU A 767 -18.32 -18.12 23.06
CA LEU A 767 -18.02 -16.75 22.60
C LEU A 767 -17.42 -15.89 23.70
N LEU A 768 -17.90 -16.00 24.95
CA LEU A 768 -17.46 -15.16 26.07
C LEU A 768 -16.31 -15.78 26.88
N ASN A 769 -16.07 -17.09 26.77
CA ASN A 769 -14.99 -17.79 27.48
C ASN A 769 -13.62 -17.72 26.77
N LYS A 770 -13.44 -16.88 25.74
CA LYS A 770 -12.18 -16.78 24.96
C LYS A 770 -11.00 -16.10 25.70
N GLY A 771 -11.08 -15.95 27.03
CA GLY A 771 -9.91 -15.65 27.86
C GLY A 771 -9.38 -14.21 27.79
N GLU A 772 -10.22 -13.25 27.39
CA GLU A 772 -9.89 -11.82 27.47
C GLU A 772 -10.29 -11.25 28.85
N ASP A 773 -9.53 -10.25 29.32
CA ASP A 773 -9.64 -9.67 30.66
C ASP A 773 -11.08 -9.17 30.98
N GLU A 774 -11.48 -9.32 32.24
CA GLU A 774 -12.85 -9.12 32.77
C GLU A 774 -13.49 -7.75 32.48
N ASP A 775 -12.70 -6.74 32.09
CA ASP A 775 -13.11 -5.35 31.94
C ASP A 775 -13.33 -4.90 30.47
N ASP A 776 -12.92 -5.69 29.47
CA ASP A 776 -12.89 -5.27 28.05
C ASP A 776 -14.08 -5.75 27.20
N ILE A 777 -14.92 -6.66 27.68
CA ILE A 777 -16.07 -7.15 26.90
C ILE A 777 -17.24 -6.16 27.00
N GLY A 778 -17.60 -5.53 25.87
CA GLY A 778 -18.80 -4.69 25.71
C GLY A 778 -20.11 -5.48 25.85
N LEU A 779 -20.47 -5.86 27.07
CA LEU A 779 -21.66 -6.68 27.39
C LEU A 779 -22.98 -5.89 27.44
N SER A 780 -23.01 -4.58 27.16
CA SER A 780 -24.22 -3.75 27.33
C SER A 780 -25.41 -4.23 26.50
N SER A 781 -25.19 -4.60 25.24
CA SER A 781 -26.26 -5.10 24.35
C SER A 781 -26.73 -6.50 24.78
N PHE A 782 -25.85 -7.31 25.35
CA PHE A 782 -26.18 -8.62 25.94
C PHE A 782 -26.93 -8.50 27.27
N GLU A 783 -26.55 -7.56 28.13
CA GLU A 783 -27.26 -7.24 29.37
C GLU A 783 -28.69 -6.77 29.07
N GLY A 784 -28.86 -5.90 28.07
CA GLY A 784 -30.18 -5.49 27.60
C GLY A 784 -31.04 -6.67 27.12
N LEU A 785 -30.44 -7.66 26.46
CA LEU A 785 -31.12 -8.90 26.08
C LEU A 785 -31.48 -9.77 27.30
N LEU A 786 -30.57 -9.88 28.27
CA LEU A 786 -30.82 -10.64 29.49
C LEU A 786 -31.94 -10.03 30.32
N THR A 787 -32.03 -8.70 30.41
CA THR A 787 -33.16 -7.99 31.03
C THR A 787 -34.48 -8.36 30.34
N SER A 788 -34.53 -8.30 29.01
CA SER A 788 -35.73 -8.70 28.25
C SER A 788 -36.10 -10.18 28.49
N LEU A 789 -35.14 -11.10 28.37
CA LEU A 789 -35.35 -12.54 28.62
C LEU A 789 -35.84 -12.81 30.05
N SER A 790 -35.21 -12.16 31.03
CA SER A 790 -35.54 -12.31 32.44
C SER A 790 -36.92 -11.76 32.74
N SER A 791 -37.38 -10.68 32.10
CA SER A 791 -38.74 -10.17 32.32
C SER A 791 -39.85 -11.10 31.80
N LEU A 792 -39.58 -11.88 30.74
CA LEU A 792 -40.60 -12.63 29.98
C LEU A 792 -40.75 -14.10 30.37
N ALA A 793 -39.72 -14.75 30.90
CA ALA A 793 -39.78 -16.19 31.15
C ALA A 793 -40.78 -16.58 32.28
N THR A 794 -41.39 -17.76 32.21
CA THR A 794 -42.32 -18.27 33.23
C THR A 794 -41.68 -19.27 34.20
N PHE A 795 -40.43 -19.64 33.96
CA PHE A 795 -39.65 -20.63 34.72
C PHE A 795 -38.46 -19.98 35.45
N ASP A 796 -37.79 -20.73 36.33
CA ASP A 796 -36.64 -20.24 37.10
C ASP A 796 -35.39 -20.11 36.22
N VAL A 797 -35.26 -18.96 35.55
CA VAL A 797 -34.13 -18.62 34.68
C VAL A 797 -32.80 -18.65 35.44
N PHE A 798 -32.81 -18.29 36.73
CA PHE A 798 -31.60 -18.28 37.55
C PHE A 798 -31.03 -19.70 37.70
N GLU A 799 -31.89 -20.69 38.01
CA GLU A 799 -31.44 -22.08 38.12
C GLU A 799 -30.92 -22.62 36.78
N VAL A 800 -31.60 -22.31 35.67
CA VAL A 800 -31.17 -22.74 34.33
C VAL A 800 -29.79 -22.20 33.97
N PHE A 801 -29.51 -20.92 34.19
CA PHE A 801 -28.17 -20.37 33.94
C PHE A 801 -27.14 -20.91 34.93
N SER A 802 -27.46 -21.02 36.22
CA SER A 802 -26.52 -21.52 37.23
C SER A 802 -26.02 -22.94 36.99
N GLN A 803 -26.85 -23.80 36.37
CA GLN A 803 -26.49 -25.19 36.06
C GLN A 803 -25.64 -25.33 34.78
N ASN A 804 -25.67 -24.34 33.91
CA ASN A 804 -25.06 -24.40 32.57
C ASN A 804 -23.83 -23.48 32.40
N LEU A 805 -23.59 -22.58 33.37
CA LEU A 805 -22.46 -21.66 33.39
C LEU A 805 -21.29 -22.23 34.19
N ASP A 806 -20.07 -21.89 33.78
CA ASP A 806 -18.90 -22.06 34.64
C ASP A 806 -18.87 -20.92 35.68
N LEU A 807 -19.18 -21.26 36.93
CA LEU A 807 -19.24 -20.30 38.04
C LEU A 807 -17.88 -19.72 38.43
N LYS A 808 -16.77 -20.23 37.88
CA LYS A 808 -15.42 -19.67 38.11
C LYS A 808 -15.17 -18.38 37.36
N LEU A 809 -15.96 -18.09 36.33
CA LEU A 809 -15.77 -16.93 35.45
C LEU A 809 -16.55 -15.71 35.95
N ALA A 810 -15.93 -14.53 35.91
CA ALA A 810 -16.57 -13.28 36.33
C ALA A 810 -17.81 -12.92 35.51
N VAL A 811 -17.81 -13.22 34.21
CA VAL A 811 -18.97 -13.00 33.32
C VAL A 811 -20.20 -13.76 33.84
N SER A 812 -20.03 -14.98 34.34
CA SER A 812 -21.12 -15.78 34.92
C SER A 812 -21.76 -15.10 36.13
N SER A 813 -20.96 -14.51 37.01
CA SER A 813 -21.45 -13.77 38.18
C SER A 813 -22.25 -12.51 37.78
N ARG A 814 -21.81 -11.81 36.74
CA ARG A 814 -22.44 -10.59 36.21
C ARG A 814 -23.80 -10.89 35.54
N ILE A 815 -23.86 -11.99 34.78
CA ILE A 815 -25.11 -12.51 34.20
C ILE A 815 -26.12 -12.84 35.29
N LEU A 816 -25.70 -13.64 36.30
CA LEU A 816 -26.60 -14.06 37.38
C LEU A 816 -27.04 -12.88 38.24
N ALA A 817 -26.18 -11.87 38.47
CA ALA A 817 -26.54 -10.64 39.17
C ALA A 817 -27.63 -9.85 38.43
N THR A 818 -27.50 -9.71 37.10
CA THR A 818 -28.49 -9.04 36.25
C THR A 818 -29.85 -9.76 36.30
N ILE A 819 -29.86 -11.10 36.18
CA ILE A 819 -31.09 -11.91 36.29
C ILE A 819 -31.74 -11.74 37.68
N THR A 820 -30.93 -11.75 38.73
CA THR A 820 -31.40 -11.62 40.13
C THR A 820 -32.06 -10.27 40.38
N HIS A 821 -31.46 -9.20 39.84
CA HIS A 821 -31.99 -7.84 39.93
C HIS A 821 -33.34 -7.70 39.22
N GLU A 822 -33.42 -8.13 37.96
CA GLU A 822 -34.62 -8.01 37.13
C GLU A 822 -35.80 -8.83 37.67
N ARG A 823 -35.52 -9.99 38.29
CA ARG A 823 -36.53 -10.84 38.93
C ARG A 823 -36.84 -10.49 40.38
N GLN A 824 -36.14 -9.50 40.95
CA GLN A 824 -36.26 -9.10 42.36
C GLN A 824 -36.11 -10.27 43.34
N LEU A 825 -35.15 -11.18 43.08
CA LEU A 825 -34.91 -12.38 43.89
C LEU A 825 -34.12 -12.05 45.18
N ASN A 826 -34.69 -11.22 46.05
CA ASN A 826 -34.03 -10.72 47.26
C ASN A 826 -33.63 -11.84 48.25
N GLU A 827 -34.35 -12.96 48.26
CA GLU A 827 -33.99 -14.14 49.05
C GLU A 827 -32.63 -14.72 48.66
N ARG A 828 -32.26 -14.71 47.37
CA ARG A 828 -30.96 -15.22 46.90
C ARG A 828 -29.81 -14.27 47.27
N ILE A 829 -30.07 -12.97 47.25
CA ILE A 829 -29.13 -11.94 47.72
C ILE A 829 -28.82 -12.17 49.20
N THR A 830 -29.86 -12.23 50.04
CA THR A 830 -29.69 -12.45 51.48
C THR A 830 -29.04 -13.78 51.83
N LEU A 831 -29.29 -14.86 51.07
CA LEU A 831 -28.61 -16.14 51.25
C LEU A 831 -27.11 -16.05 50.96
N CYS A 832 -26.71 -15.30 49.93
CA CYS A 832 -25.31 -15.08 49.59
C CYS A 832 -24.63 -14.18 50.64
N GLU A 833 -25.31 -13.11 51.08
CA GLU A 833 -24.83 -12.26 52.18
C GLU A 833 -24.61 -13.06 53.47
N ASP A 834 -25.58 -13.89 53.85
CA ASP A 834 -25.47 -14.74 55.04
C ASP A 834 -24.38 -15.82 54.87
N ALA A 835 -24.15 -16.33 53.66
CA ALA A 835 -23.07 -17.29 53.40
C ALA A 835 -21.70 -16.66 53.62
N ILE A 836 -21.45 -15.47 53.09
CA ILE A 836 -20.19 -14.75 53.27
C ILE A 836 -20.01 -14.32 54.74
N LEU A 837 -21.06 -13.83 55.41
CA LEU A 837 -21.01 -13.48 56.82
C LEU A 837 -20.77 -14.70 57.72
N ASN A 838 -21.34 -15.87 57.40
CA ASN A 838 -21.07 -17.12 58.13
C ASN A 838 -19.64 -17.61 57.92
N HIS A 839 -19.08 -17.41 56.74
CA HIS A 839 -17.68 -17.67 56.44
C HIS A 839 -16.75 -16.75 57.24
N LEU A 840 -17.04 -15.45 57.21
CA LEU A 840 -16.31 -14.44 57.97
C LEU A 840 -16.35 -14.75 59.47
N ASN A 841 -17.50 -15.13 60.02
CA ASN A 841 -17.63 -15.49 61.45
C ASN A 841 -17.06 -16.88 61.82
N GLY A 842 -16.44 -17.60 60.88
CA GLY A 842 -15.84 -18.91 61.11
C GLY A 842 -16.85 -20.03 61.44
N ARG A 843 -18.13 -19.82 61.13
CA ARG A 843 -19.20 -20.80 61.42
C ARG A 843 -19.28 -21.89 60.37
N ILE A 844 -19.22 -21.51 59.09
CA ILE A 844 -19.31 -22.42 57.94
C ILE A 844 -18.23 -22.04 56.92
N PRO A 845 -17.17 -22.84 56.72
CA PRO A 845 -16.17 -22.57 55.70
C PRO A 845 -16.76 -22.78 54.29
N LEU A 846 -16.59 -21.80 53.40
CA LEU A 846 -16.89 -21.91 51.97
C LEU A 846 -15.66 -22.41 51.23
N SER A 847 -15.86 -23.12 50.11
CA SER A 847 -14.76 -23.41 49.18
C SER A 847 -14.30 -22.13 48.50
N GLU A 848 -13.01 -22.01 48.19
CA GLU A 848 -12.43 -20.81 47.57
C GLU A 848 -13.12 -20.42 46.25
N ASP A 849 -13.42 -21.40 45.39
CA ASP A 849 -14.17 -21.18 44.14
C ASP A 849 -15.58 -20.59 44.39
N LYS A 850 -16.21 -20.97 45.50
CA LYS A 850 -17.56 -20.50 45.84
C LYS A 850 -17.50 -19.10 46.47
N LEU A 851 -16.49 -18.85 47.30
CA LEU A 851 -16.23 -17.53 47.86
C LEU A 851 -15.91 -16.52 46.74
N LEU A 852 -15.12 -16.92 45.75
CA LEU A 852 -14.81 -16.09 44.58
C LEU A 852 -16.09 -15.69 43.84
N PHE A 853 -16.94 -16.66 43.50
CA PHE A 853 -18.22 -16.41 42.84
C PHE A 853 -19.15 -15.53 43.68
N ASP A 854 -19.34 -15.86 44.96
CA ASP A 854 -20.26 -15.16 45.87
C ASP A 854 -19.85 -13.67 46.03
N VAL A 855 -18.55 -13.38 46.12
CA VAL A 855 -18.03 -12.00 46.21
C VAL A 855 -18.21 -11.24 44.89
N GLN A 856 -17.96 -11.85 43.73
CA GLN A 856 -18.20 -11.21 42.43
C GLN A 856 -19.69 -10.93 42.21
N PHE A 857 -20.54 -11.89 42.56
CA PHE A 857 -21.99 -11.78 42.46
C PHE A 857 -22.52 -10.62 43.30
N ILE A 858 -22.10 -10.51 44.56
CA ILE A 858 -22.46 -9.40 45.44
C ILE A 858 -21.93 -8.05 44.93
N GLY A 859 -20.70 -7.99 44.40
CA GLY A 859 -20.16 -6.77 43.80
C GLY A 859 -21.00 -6.25 42.64
N ASN A 860 -21.38 -7.14 41.72
CA ASN A 860 -22.25 -6.80 40.57
C ASN A 860 -23.68 -6.44 41.00
N ILE A 861 -24.23 -7.08 42.03
CA ILE A 861 -25.53 -6.67 42.61
C ILE A 861 -25.44 -5.31 43.30
N GLY A 862 -24.34 -5.02 44.00
CA GLY A 862 -24.09 -3.71 44.63
C GLY A 862 -24.03 -2.56 43.63
N TYR A 863 -23.56 -2.84 42.41
CA TYR A 863 -23.65 -1.90 41.29
C TYR A 863 -25.12 -1.63 40.90
N LEU A 864 -25.96 -2.67 40.80
CA LEU A 864 -27.37 -2.59 40.37
C LEU A 864 -28.37 -2.18 41.46
N THR A 865 -28.11 -2.47 42.74
CA THR A 865 -28.97 -2.20 43.91
C THR A 865 -28.17 -1.89 45.17
N ALA A 866 -28.77 -1.16 46.12
CA ALA A 866 -28.19 -0.99 47.45
C ALA A 866 -28.31 -2.30 48.25
N LEU A 867 -27.26 -2.66 48.97
CA LEU A 867 -27.19 -3.88 49.79
C LEU A 867 -27.42 -3.52 51.26
N ASP A 868 -28.14 -4.39 51.99
CA ASP A 868 -28.56 -4.14 53.37
C ASP A 868 -27.55 -4.65 54.41
N LYS A 869 -26.87 -5.78 54.15
CA LYS A 869 -25.97 -6.44 55.13
C LYS A 869 -24.48 -6.30 54.80
N MET A 870 -24.15 -5.92 53.57
CA MET A 870 -22.77 -5.88 53.08
C MET A 870 -22.23 -4.45 52.97
N ASN A 871 -21.49 -4.03 54.00
CA ASN A 871 -20.79 -2.74 54.03
C ASN A 871 -19.31 -2.89 53.64
N VAL A 872 -18.70 -1.78 53.24
CA VAL A 872 -17.25 -1.69 52.91
C VAL A 872 -16.38 -2.27 54.04
N GLU A 873 -16.73 -2.01 55.30
CA GLU A 873 -16.00 -2.51 56.47
C GLU A 873 -16.02 -4.05 56.55
N VAL A 874 -17.16 -4.69 56.21
CA VAL A 874 -17.29 -6.16 56.19
C VAL A 874 -16.42 -6.77 55.10
N LEU A 875 -16.33 -6.14 53.94
CA LEU A 875 -15.48 -6.59 52.84
C LEU A 875 -13.98 -6.34 53.13
N LEU A 876 -13.64 -5.28 53.85
CA LEU A 876 -12.28 -5.02 54.32
C LEU A 876 -11.84 -6.03 55.41
N GLU A 877 -12.76 -6.48 56.26
CA GLU A 877 -12.52 -7.59 57.21
C GLU A 877 -12.37 -8.94 56.51
N LEU A 878 -13.10 -9.16 55.41
CA LEU A 878 -13.00 -10.38 54.61
C LEU A 878 -11.62 -10.51 53.94
N LEU A 879 -11.03 -9.37 53.57
CA LEU A 879 -9.70 -9.28 52.98
C LEU A 879 -8.60 -9.79 53.94
N ASP A 880 -8.79 -9.65 55.25
CA ASP A 880 -7.85 -10.11 56.28
C ASP A 880 -7.94 -11.62 56.58
N LYS A 881 -9.04 -12.28 56.18
CA LYS A 881 -9.31 -13.70 56.50
C LYS A 881 -8.96 -14.69 55.40
N THR A 882 -8.69 -14.20 54.19
CA THR A 882 -8.45 -15.05 53.02
C THR A 882 -6.97 -14.96 52.63
N ASP A 883 -6.33 -16.06 52.25
CA ASP A 883 -4.94 -16.05 51.76
C ASP A 883 -4.83 -16.06 50.22
N ASN A 884 -5.91 -16.38 49.52
CA ASN A 884 -5.96 -16.44 48.05
C ASN A 884 -5.95 -15.03 47.42
N GLU A 885 -4.91 -14.72 46.65
CA GLU A 885 -4.70 -13.41 46.01
C GLU A 885 -5.80 -13.04 45.02
N LEU A 886 -6.33 -14.00 44.24
CA LEU A 886 -7.40 -13.76 43.28
C LEU A 886 -8.69 -13.33 43.98
N VAL A 887 -8.99 -13.94 45.13
CA VAL A 887 -10.15 -13.57 45.95
C VAL A 887 -9.95 -12.16 46.53
N LYS A 888 -8.74 -11.78 46.96
CA LYS A 888 -8.47 -10.43 47.47
C LYS A 888 -8.62 -9.35 46.39
N VAL A 889 -8.12 -9.59 45.17
CA VAL A 889 -8.31 -8.68 44.02
C VAL A 889 -9.79 -8.52 43.71
N THR A 890 -10.52 -9.64 43.71
CA THR A 890 -11.97 -9.67 43.50
C THR A 890 -12.74 -8.90 44.57
N ILE A 891 -12.36 -9.05 45.85
CA ILE A 891 -12.94 -8.25 46.95
C ILE A 891 -12.69 -6.76 46.70
N GLY A 892 -11.48 -6.36 46.30
CA GLY A 892 -11.16 -4.98 45.93
C GLY A 892 -12.06 -4.46 44.81
N ARG A 893 -12.21 -5.22 43.72
CA ARG A 893 -13.12 -4.88 42.60
C ARG A 893 -14.57 -4.74 43.05
N SER A 894 -15.08 -5.69 43.84
CA SER A 894 -16.45 -5.66 44.36
C SER A 894 -16.71 -4.46 45.27
N ILE A 895 -15.73 -4.05 46.08
CA ILE A 895 -15.80 -2.80 46.85
C ILE A 895 -15.98 -1.62 45.88
N GLY A 896 -15.18 -1.52 44.82
CA GLY A 896 -15.30 -0.46 43.81
C GLY A 896 -16.68 -0.40 43.14
N LEU A 897 -17.28 -1.56 42.83
CA LEU A 897 -18.62 -1.65 42.23
C LEU A 897 -19.74 -1.21 43.19
N ILE A 898 -19.68 -1.60 44.46
CA ILE A 898 -20.65 -1.19 45.49
C ILE A 898 -20.57 0.33 45.72
N LEU A 899 -19.36 0.88 45.67
CA LEU A 899 -19.09 2.30 45.94
C LEU A 899 -19.47 3.25 44.81
N PHE A 900 -19.76 2.71 43.61
CA PHE A 900 -20.13 3.49 42.43
C PHE A 900 -21.30 4.49 42.69
N ARG A 901 -22.18 4.20 43.65
CA ARG A 901 -23.35 5.05 43.97
C ARG A 901 -23.01 6.27 44.82
N GLU A 902 -21.85 6.26 45.50
CA GLU A 902 -21.43 7.26 46.48
C GLU A 902 -19.95 7.66 46.27
N ILE A 903 -19.57 7.90 45.01
CA ILE A 903 -18.18 8.15 44.60
C ILE A 903 -17.59 9.37 45.32
N ASP A 904 -18.26 10.52 45.30
CA ASP A 904 -17.73 11.78 45.85
C ASP A 904 -17.57 11.75 47.39
N THR A 905 -18.29 10.89 48.09
CA THR A 905 -18.24 10.78 49.57
C THR A 905 -17.30 9.68 50.06
N ILE A 906 -17.20 8.56 49.35
CA ILE A 906 -16.48 7.38 49.82
C ILE A 906 -15.08 7.23 49.22
N VAL A 907 -14.83 7.64 47.97
CA VAL A 907 -13.47 7.61 47.39
C VAL A 907 -12.46 8.39 48.26
N PRO A 908 -12.77 9.58 48.82
CA PRO A 908 -11.89 10.25 49.77
C PRO A 908 -11.52 9.42 51.01
N LYS A 909 -12.45 8.61 51.54
CA LYS A 909 -12.20 7.72 52.69
C LYS A 909 -11.34 6.52 52.29
N LEU A 910 -11.54 5.98 51.09
CA LEU A 910 -10.66 4.93 50.56
C LEU A 910 -9.23 5.44 50.36
N LEU A 911 -9.07 6.70 49.94
CA LEU A 911 -7.76 7.34 49.83
C LEU A 911 -7.07 7.49 51.20
N GLU A 912 -7.82 7.81 52.26
CA GLU A 912 -7.30 7.82 53.64
C GLU A 912 -6.84 6.42 54.06
N TYR A 913 -7.64 5.38 53.81
CA TYR A 913 -7.25 3.99 54.08
C TYR A 913 -6.07 3.51 53.23
N TYR A 914 -5.95 4.00 51.99
CA TYR A 914 -4.82 3.70 51.11
C TYR A 914 -3.49 4.20 51.70
N VAL A 915 -3.52 5.38 52.33
CA VAL A 915 -2.34 5.93 53.02
C VAL A 915 -2.07 5.18 54.34
N GLU A 916 -3.11 4.88 55.11
CA GLU A 916 -3.02 4.29 56.45
C GLU A 916 -2.63 2.80 56.48
N TYR A 917 -3.05 2.00 55.48
CA TYR A 917 -2.86 0.54 55.46
C TYR A 917 -1.98 0.06 54.28
N PRO A 918 -0.64 0.01 54.43
CA PRO A 918 0.29 -0.42 53.38
C PRO A 918 -0.02 -1.81 52.80
N ASP A 919 -0.38 -2.77 53.66
CA ASP A 919 -0.61 -4.17 53.26
C ASP A 919 -1.87 -4.37 52.39
N LYS A 920 -2.75 -3.36 52.32
CA LYS A 920 -4.03 -3.41 51.59
C LYS A 920 -4.05 -2.54 50.33
N ARG A 921 -2.96 -1.81 50.05
CA ARG A 921 -2.88 -0.78 49.00
C ARG A 921 -3.28 -1.27 47.62
N THR A 922 -2.74 -2.39 47.17
CA THR A 922 -3.05 -2.99 45.87
C THR A 922 -4.56 -3.18 45.70
N TYR A 923 -5.25 -3.74 46.70
CA TYR A 923 -6.67 -4.04 46.60
C TYR A 923 -7.56 -2.79 46.70
N LEU A 924 -7.15 -1.80 47.50
CA LEU A 924 -7.79 -0.49 47.55
C LEU A 924 -7.67 0.26 46.21
N LEU A 925 -6.53 0.15 45.53
CA LEU A 925 -6.36 0.70 44.19
C LEU A 925 -7.25 0.00 43.16
N HIS A 926 -7.45 -1.33 43.26
CA HIS A 926 -8.41 -2.03 42.42
C HIS A 926 -9.85 -1.55 42.66
N ALA A 927 -10.21 -1.22 43.91
CA ALA A 927 -11.51 -0.61 44.24
C ALA A 927 -11.67 0.78 43.61
N ILE A 928 -10.65 1.64 43.74
CA ILE A 928 -10.64 2.97 43.13
C ILE A 928 -10.70 2.86 41.61
N LYS A 929 -9.88 2.01 41.00
CA LYS A 929 -9.87 1.74 39.55
C LYS A 929 -11.27 1.40 39.05
N GLN A 930 -11.92 0.41 39.67
CA GLN A 930 -13.24 -0.03 39.22
C GLN A 930 -14.32 1.05 39.35
N SER A 931 -14.24 1.89 40.40
CA SER A 931 -15.15 3.01 40.58
C SER A 931 -15.01 4.08 39.48
N LEU A 932 -13.77 4.33 39.01
CA LEU A 932 -13.47 5.31 37.95
C LEU A 932 -13.80 4.79 36.54
N VAL A 933 -13.63 3.48 36.28
CA VAL A 933 -13.93 2.88 34.96
C VAL A 933 -15.41 3.02 34.61
N LYS A 934 -16.31 2.84 35.57
CA LYS A 934 -17.77 2.84 35.35
C LYS A 934 -18.40 4.24 35.39
N SER A 935 -17.67 5.26 35.82
CA SER A 935 -18.20 6.62 35.95
C SER A 935 -18.02 7.41 34.66
N GLU A 936 -19.14 7.88 34.09
CA GLU A 936 -19.13 8.78 32.93
C GLU A 936 -18.78 10.23 33.33
N THR A 937 -19.08 10.63 34.57
CA THR A 937 -18.81 11.99 35.08
C THR A 937 -18.27 11.94 36.51
N ILE A 938 -17.15 12.62 36.76
CA ILE A 938 -16.54 12.79 38.09
C ILE A 938 -16.22 14.27 38.30
N SER A 939 -16.30 14.74 39.54
CA SER A 939 -15.88 16.10 39.87
C SER A 939 -14.36 16.30 39.65
N PRO A 940 -13.93 17.36 38.91
CA PRO A 940 -12.50 17.60 38.65
C PRO A 940 -11.66 17.70 39.94
N GLY A 941 -12.27 18.20 41.03
CA GLY A 941 -11.65 18.26 42.35
C GLY A 941 -11.37 16.88 42.96
N LEU A 942 -12.24 15.90 42.75
CA LEU A 942 -12.00 14.52 43.20
C LEU A 942 -10.89 13.87 42.36
N ALA A 943 -10.92 14.04 41.04
CA ALA A 943 -9.86 13.55 40.15
C ALA A 943 -8.48 14.11 40.54
N THR A 944 -8.42 15.40 40.87
CA THR A 944 -7.19 16.05 41.36
C THR A 944 -6.72 15.45 42.69
N LYS A 945 -7.65 15.18 43.62
CA LYS A 945 -7.32 14.57 44.92
C LYS A 945 -6.82 13.13 44.78
N VAL A 946 -7.41 12.35 43.88
CA VAL A 946 -6.95 10.99 43.52
C VAL A 946 -5.53 11.08 42.96
N TRP A 947 -5.31 11.97 41.99
CA TRP A 947 -3.99 12.19 41.38
C TRP A 947 -2.93 12.52 42.43
N GLN A 948 -3.16 13.53 43.26
CA GLN A 948 -2.21 13.97 44.28
C GLN A 948 -1.90 12.88 45.33
N THR A 949 -2.91 12.17 45.81
CA THR A 949 -2.72 11.17 46.89
C THR A 949 -1.99 9.94 46.38
N VAL A 950 -2.36 9.44 45.20
CA VAL A 950 -1.69 8.28 44.59
C VAL A 950 -0.27 8.65 44.18
N TRP A 951 -0.07 9.81 43.55
CA TRP A 951 1.25 10.27 43.11
C TRP A 951 2.22 10.46 44.27
N THR A 952 1.83 11.18 45.33
CA THR A 952 2.68 11.39 46.52
C THR A 952 3.04 10.09 47.24
N THR A 953 2.13 9.12 47.25
CA THR A 953 2.41 7.78 47.80
C THR A 953 3.42 7.04 46.92
N THR A 954 3.31 7.14 45.59
CA THR A 954 4.28 6.52 44.67
C THR A 954 5.68 7.14 44.80
N GLU A 955 5.78 8.45 45.03
CA GLU A 955 7.06 9.15 45.25
C GLU A 955 7.76 8.69 46.54
N SER A 956 7.01 8.17 47.52
CA SER A 956 7.56 7.67 48.78
C SER A 956 8.29 6.33 48.65
N TYR A 957 8.07 5.58 47.56
CA TYR A 957 8.79 4.34 47.31
C TYR A 957 10.23 4.64 46.90
N THR A 958 11.20 4.05 47.60
CA THR A 958 12.63 4.30 47.33
C THR A 958 13.22 3.33 46.30
N ASP A 959 12.68 2.11 46.19
CA ASP A 959 13.15 1.06 45.26
C ASP A 959 11.99 0.23 44.70
N LEU A 960 12.12 -0.24 43.46
CA LEU A 960 11.21 -1.20 42.85
C LEU A 960 11.49 -2.61 43.40
N LYS A 961 10.47 -3.22 44.00
CA LYS A 961 10.50 -4.62 44.46
C LYS A 961 9.39 -5.38 43.77
N LEU A 962 9.60 -6.68 43.54
CA LEU A 962 8.60 -7.55 42.88
C LEU A 962 7.22 -7.50 43.55
N THR A 963 7.18 -7.28 44.88
CA THR A 963 5.95 -7.12 45.67
C THR A 963 5.15 -5.85 45.31
N ASN A 964 5.83 -4.81 44.82
CA ASN A 964 5.24 -3.51 44.56
C ASN A 964 4.79 -3.36 43.10
N ILE A 965 5.24 -4.22 42.18
CA ILE A 965 4.91 -4.13 40.75
C ILE A 965 3.40 -4.16 40.47
N PRO A 966 2.60 -5.08 41.07
CA PRO A 966 1.15 -5.09 40.85
C PRO A 966 0.48 -3.82 41.37
N GLU A 967 0.99 -3.26 42.48
CA GLU A 967 0.52 -2.00 43.04
C GLU A 967 0.83 -0.84 42.08
N LEU A 968 2.08 -0.70 41.63
CA LEU A 968 2.52 0.38 40.73
C LEU A 968 1.81 0.32 39.37
N ARG A 969 1.55 -0.88 38.84
CA ARG A 969 0.74 -1.05 37.64
C ARG A 969 -0.69 -0.53 37.87
N CYS A 970 -1.30 -0.89 38.99
CA CYS A 970 -2.62 -0.41 39.35
C CYS A 970 -2.65 1.11 39.61
N CYS A 971 -1.60 1.69 40.22
CA CYS A 971 -1.43 3.14 40.34
C CYS A 971 -1.45 3.82 38.98
N GLY A 972 -0.68 3.31 38.01
CA GLY A 972 -0.65 3.83 36.65
C GLY A 972 -2.01 3.77 35.96
N ASP A 973 -2.73 2.64 36.09
CA ASP A 973 -4.08 2.50 35.55
C ASP A 973 -5.07 3.51 36.17
N VAL A 974 -5.05 3.69 37.50
CA VAL A 974 -5.92 4.64 38.21
C VAL A 974 -5.62 6.08 37.79
N LEU A 975 -4.34 6.44 37.71
CA LEU A 975 -3.91 7.78 37.29
C LEU A 975 -4.29 8.05 35.82
N ALA A 976 -4.13 7.07 34.93
CA ALA A 976 -4.54 7.20 33.53
C ALA A 976 -6.05 7.43 33.37
N LEU A 977 -6.86 6.81 34.22
CA LEU A 977 -8.30 7.04 34.27
C LEU A 977 -8.65 8.42 34.85
N ALA A 978 -7.97 8.84 35.92
CA ALA A 978 -8.16 10.17 36.52
C ALA A 978 -7.79 11.30 35.56
N ASP A 979 -6.73 11.12 34.76
CA ASP A 979 -6.27 12.06 33.73
C ASP A 979 -7.34 12.31 32.64
N LYS A 980 -8.30 11.40 32.42
CA LYS A 980 -9.43 11.64 31.50
C LYS A 980 -10.33 12.79 31.96
N PHE A 981 -10.37 13.06 33.27
CA PHE A 981 -11.28 14.04 33.88
C PHE A 981 -10.56 15.32 34.35
N LEU A 982 -9.25 15.44 34.08
CA LEU A 982 -8.43 16.61 34.41
C LEU A 982 -8.18 17.47 33.17
N PRO A 983 -8.08 18.81 33.30
CA PRO A 983 -7.69 19.67 32.20
C PRO A 983 -6.25 19.36 31.73
N CYS A 984 -6.05 19.21 30.42
CA CYS A 984 -4.88 18.64 29.72
C CYS A 984 -3.47 19.22 30.03
N PHE A 985 -3.31 20.12 31.01
CA PHE A 985 -2.07 20.85 31.28
C PHE A 985 -1.13 20.10 32.26
N GLU A 986 -1.65 19.26 33.16
CA GLU A 986 -0.85 18.66 34.24
C GLU A 986 0.10 17.54 33.76
N LEU A 987 -0.32 16.66 32.84
CA LEU A 987 0.52 15.54 32.40
C LEU A 987 1.83 15.99 31.72
N SER A 988 1.77 17.03 30.89
CA SER A 988 2.95 17.56 30.18
C SER A 988 3.98 18.18 31.14
N GLN A 989 3.51 18.89 32.16
CA GLN A 989 4.36 19.45 33.21
C GLN A 989 4.89 18.37 34.14
N VAL A 990 4.10 17.37 34.49
CA VAL A 990 4.52 16.22 35.30
C VAL A 990 5.53 15.38 34.54
N LEU A 991 5.37 15.14 33.24
CA LEU A 991 6.37 14.48 32.40
C LEU A 991 7.68 15.26 32.41
N GLN A 992 7.63 16.56 32.17
CA GLN A 992 8.82 17.40 32.14
C GLN A 992 9.51 17.46 33.51
N HIS A 993 8.76 17.66 34.60
CA HIS A 993 9.29 17.70 35.96
C HIS A 993 9.73 16.34 36.50
N ALA A 994 9.03 15.23 36.23
CA ALA A 994 9.43 13.91 36.69
C ALA A 994 10.68 13.39 35.95
N LEU A 995 10.83 13.74 34.67
CA LEU A 995 12.01 13.40 33.88
C LEU A 995 13.22 14.30 34.21
N GLU A 996 13.00 15.52 34.71
CA GLU A 996 14.07 16.47 35.07
C GLU A 996 14.45 16.46 36.58
N ALA A 997 13.47 16.30 37.48
CA ALA A 997 13.65 16.42 38.93
C ALA A 997 13.85 15.07 39.64
N SER A 998 13.42 13.95 39.05
CA SER A 998 13.47 12.61 39.66
C SER A 998 14.24 11.59 38.82
N GLY A 999 15.51 11.88 38.52
CA GLY A 999 16.43 10.91 37.90
C GLY A 999 16.71 9.64 38.72
N ASN A 1000 16.11 9.46 39.90
CA ASN A 1000 16.44 8.35 40.82
C ASN A 1000 15.26 7.47 41.28
N ASN A 1001 13.98 7.86 41.08
CA ASN A 1001 12.86 7.03 41.57
C ASN A 1001 12.29 6.14 40.46
N ILE A 1002 12.76 4.89 40.42
CA ILE A 1002 12.38 3.89 39.42
C ILE A 1002 10.85 3.63 39.44
N SER A 1003 10.21 3.69 40.61
CA SER A 1003 8.77 3.45 40.76
C SER A 1003 7.92 4.49 40.05
N VAL A 1004 8.31 5.77 40.12
CA VAL A 1004 7.62 6.87 39.41
C VAL A 1004 7.74 6.70 37.90
N ILE A 1005 8.92 6.29 37.43
CA ILE A 1005 9.19 6.07 36.01
C ILE A 1005 8.35 4.89 35.47
N TYR A 1006 8.21 3.82 36.25
CA TYR A 1006 7.35 2.69 35.89
C TYR A 1006 5.87 3.12 35.77
N VAL A 1007 5.34 3.83 36.77
CA VAL A 1007 3.95 4.34 36.77
C VAL A 1007 3.70 5.25 35.58
N LEU A 1008 4.63 6.15 35.28
CA LEU A 1008 4.55 7.06 34.14
C LEU A 1008 4.49 6.31 32.80
N ASN A 1009 5.27 5.24 32.65
CA ASN A 1009 5.22 4.38 31.48
C ASN A 1009 3.88 3.65 31.32
N VAL A 1010 3.24 3.23 32.42
CA VAL A 1010 1.89 2.63 32.37
C VAL A 1010 0.86 3.66 31.90
N ILE A 1011 0.91 4.90 32.40
CA ILE A 1011 0.01 5.99 31.98
C ILE A 1011 0.18 6.27 30.48
N LEU A 1012 1.42 6.38 30.01
CA LEU A 1012 1.73 6.60 28.59
C LEU A 1012 1.18 5.49 27.71
N LYS A 1013 1.29 4.21 28.12
CA LYS A 1013 0.72 3.08 27.38
C LYS A 1013 -0.77 3.26 27.11
N HIS A 1014 -1.53 3.66 28.12
CA HIS A 1014 -2.97 3.90 28.00
C HIS A 1014 -3.28 5.05 27.04
N ARG A 1015 -2.49 6.14 27.08
CA ARG A 1015 -2.63 7.29 26.17
C ARG A 1015 -2.27 6.96 24.72
N ILE A 1016 -1.23 6.16 24.49
CA ILE A 1016 -0.85 5.70 23.14
C ILE A 1016 -1.94 4.82 22.52
N THR A 1017 -2.63 4.02 23.34
CA THR A 1017 -3.65 3.05 22.90
C THR A 1017 -5.03 3.70 22.73
N SER A 1018 -5.29 4.83 23.41
CA SER A 1018 -6.55 5.56 23.30
C SER A 1018 -6.80 6.10 21.88
N LYS A 1019 -8.06 6.07 21.44
CA LYS A 1019 -8.52 6.62 20.16
C LYS A 1019 -8.89 8.11 20.21
N GLU A 1020 -8.74 8.75 21.37
CA GLU A 1020 -9.11 10.15 21.61
C GLU A 1020 -8.06 11.15 21.05
N GLU A 1021 -8.37 12.46 21.12
CA GLU A 1021 -7.71 13.61 20.46
C GLU A 1021 -6.22 13.43 20.05
N MET A 1022 -5.97 13.50 18.73
CA MET A 1022 -4.66 13.18 18.14
C MET A 1022 -3.57 14.23 18.41
N ALA A 1023 -3.90 15.53 18.40
CA ALA A 1023 -2.86 16.58 18.42
C ALA A 1023 -2.09 16.71 19.76
N PHE A 1024 -2.74 16.47 20.91
CA PHE A 1024 -2.09 16.54 22.22
C PHE A 1024 -1.25 15.29 22.50
N THR A 1025 -1.80 14.12 22.16
CA THR A 1025 -1.12 12.83 22.34
C THR A 1025 0.19 12.76 21.54
N ASP A 1026 0.21 13.32 20.32
CA ASP A 1026 1.40 13.39 19.49
C ASP A 1026 2.53 14.25 20.09
N LYS A 1027 2.19 15.35 20.80
CA LYS A 1027 3.19 16.18 21.50
C LYS A 1027 3.81 15.45 22.68
N VAL A 1028 2.99 14.75 23.48
CA VAL A 1028 3.44 13.95 24.62
C VAL A 1028 4.34 12.80 24.17
N ILE A 1029 3.98 12.11 23.09
CA ILE A 1029 4.78 11.04 22.50
C ILE A 1029 6.14 11.57 22.02
N ASN A 1030 6.17 12.72 21.35
CA ASN A 1030 7.43 13.33 20.91
C ASN A 1030 8.38 13.66 22.07
N LEU A 1031 7.85 14.26 23.15
CA LEU A 1031 8.61 14.54 24.37
C LEU A 1031 9.13 13.25 25.02
N TYR A 1032 8.32 12.19 25.03
CA TYR A 1032 8.74 10.88 25.54
C TYR A 1032 9.87 10.27 24.69
N ILE A 1033 9.77 10.32 23.36
CA ILE A 1033 10.82 9.83 22.44
C ILE A 1033 12.14 10.57 22.67
N ASP A 1034 12.11 11.89 22.84
CA ASP A 1034 13.31 12.70 23.09
C ASP A 1034 14.02 12.34 24.40
N LYS A 1035 13.32 11.70 25.34
CA LYS A 1035 13.84 11.32 26.66
C LYS A 1035 14.15 9.83 26.78
N LEU A 1036 13.92 9.02 25.74
CA LEU A 1036 14.28 7.60 25.71
C LEU A 1036 15.74 7.30 26.07
N PRO A 1037 16.76 8.09 25.67
CA PRO A 1037 18.15 7.79 26.03
C PRO A 1037 18.38 7.81 27.56
N VAL A 1038 17.66 8.68 28.27
CA VAL A 1038 17.72 8.75 29.74
C VAL A 1038 17.02 7.53 30.36
N LEU A 1039 15.89 7.11 29.78
CA LEU A 1039 15.09 5.98 30.27
C LEU A 1039 15.76 4.62 30.06
N PHE A 1040 16.44 4.40 28.92
CA PHE A 1040 17.17 3.16 28.64
C PHE A 1040 18.40 2.97 29.54
N ASN A 1041 18.95 4.05 30.11
CA ASN A 1041 20.08 3.97 31.05
C ASN A 1041 19.67 3.47 32.45
N ILE A 1042 18.38 3.27 32.72
CA ILE A 1042 17.88 2.78 34.00
C ILE A 1042 18.07 1.26 34.07
N MET A 1043 18.83 0.80 35.07
CA MET A 1043 19.17 -0.61 35.25
C MET A 1043 18.07 -1.37 36.00
N ASP A 1044 16.92 -1.57 35.36
CA ASP A 1044 15.80 -2.35 35.89
C ASP A 1044 15.05 -3.11 34.78
N VAL A 1045 14.86 -4.42 34.96
CA VAL A 1045 14.27 -5.31 33.93
C VAL A 1045 12.81 -4.98 33.67
N ASP A 1046 12.03 -4.67 34.70
CA ASP A 1046 10.59 -4.44 34.58
C ASP A 1046 10.30 -3.10 33.88
N VAL A 1047 11.11 -2.08 34.16
CA VAL A 1047 11.06 -0.81 33.42
C VAL A 1047 11.40 -1.02 31.94
N GLN A 1048 12.45 -1.79 31.63
CA GLN A 1048 12.82 -2.09 30.24
C GLN A 1048 11.71 -2.81 29.49
N GLN A 1049 11.03 -3.79 30.12
CA GLN A 1049 9.92 -4.50 29.50
C GLN A 1049 8.74 -3.58 29.17
N ILE A 1050 8.31 -2.73 30.10
CA ILE A 1050 7.21 -1.80 29.82
C ILE A 1050 7.62 -0.77 28.77
N LEU A 1051 8.83 -0.25 28.86
CA LEU A 1051 9.34 0.73 27.89
C LEU A 1051 9.33 0.14 26.47
N MET A 1052 9.82 -1.08 26.29
CA MET A 1052 9.76 -1.78 24.99
C MET A 1052 8.33 -2.07 24.55
N GLY A 1053 7.45 -2.48 25.46
CA GLY A 1053 6.03 -2.64 25.17
C GLY A 1053 5.35 -1.33 24.73
N ASN A 1054 5.77 -0.19 25.27
CA ASN A 1054 5.29 1.13 24.87
C ASN A 1054 5.78 1.51 23.47
N LEU A 1055 7.05 1.24 23.14
CA LEU A 1055 7.58 1.47 21.79
C LEU A 1055 6.85 0.62 20.75
N LEU A 1056 6.55 -0.64 21.08
CA LEU A 1056 5.74 -1.51 20.23
C LEU A 1056 4.31 -0.95 20.04
N ALA A 1057 3.68 -0.49 21.13
CA ALA A 1057 2.37 0.16 21.05
C ALA A 1057 2.40 1.46 20.22
N CYS A 1058 3.47 2.26 20.30
CA CYS A 1058 3.67 3.43 19.47
C CYS A 1058 3.72 3.06 17.98
N LEU A 1059 4.45 1.98 17.65
CA LEU A 1059 4.59 1.53 16.27
C LEU A 1059 3.25 1.06 15.69
N HIS A 1060 2.43 0.32 16.45
CA HIS A 1060 1.12 -0.15 15.98
C HIS A 1060 0.03 0.94 15.96
N ASN A 1061 -0.06 1.76 17.01
CA ASN A 1061 -1.20 2.67 17.19
C ASN A 1061 -0.91 4.12 16.73
N ARG A 1062 0.37 4.49 16.59
CA ARG A 1062 0.85 5.87 16.33
C ARG A 1062 2.06 5.91 15.38
N GLN A 1063 2.09 5.04 14.37
CA GLN A 1063 3.22 4.84 13.44
C GLN A 1063 3.76 6.15 12.84
N ARG A 1064 2.88 7.08 12.44
CA ARG A 1064 3.27 8.32 11.73
C ARG A 1064 4.18 9.25 12.55
N VAL A 1065 3.94 9.37 13.85
CA VAL A 1065 4.76 10.24 14.74
C VAL A 1065 6.08 9.59 15.09
N PHE A 1066 6.11 8.25 15.09
CA PHE A 1066 7.24 7.48 15.59
C PHE A 1066 8.33 7.25 14.53
N LEU A 1067 7.95 7.09 13.25
CA LEU A 1067 8.89 6.79 12.15
C LEU A 1067 10.01 7.84 11.93
N PRO A 1068 9.76 9.15 12.01
CA PRO A 1068 10.81 10.15 11.76
C PRO A 1068 12.02 10.07 12.70
N LYS A 1069 11.83 9.62 13.95
CA LYS A 1069 12.90 9.54 14.97
C LYS A 1069 13.48 8.12 15.12
N LEU A 1070 13.05 7.18 14.29
CA LEU A 1070 13.36 5.76 14.42
C LEU A 1070 14.86 5.48 14.18
N ASN A 1071 15.43 6.04 13.12
CA ASN A 1071 16.84 5.82 12.72
C ASN A 1071 17.84 6.44 13.68
N ASP A 1072 17.65 7.71 14.02
CA ASP A 1072 18.66 8.48 14.75
C ASP A 1072 18.74 8.11 16.22
N LEU A 1073 17.60 7.74 16.83
CA LEU A 1073 17.48 7.62 18.27
C LEU A 1073 17.03 6.22 18.71
N VAL A 1074 15.94 5.68 18.15
CA VAL A 1074 15.31 4.47 18.69
C VAL A 1074 16.06 3.20 18.30
N ILE A 1075 16.36 2.99 17.02
CA ILE A 1075 17.07 1.79 16.54
C ILE A 1075 18.40 1.59 17.27
N PRO A 1076 19.30 2.60 17.37
CA PRO A 1076 20.57 2.44 18.08
C PRO A 1076 20.40 1.99 19.54
N LEU A 1077 19.41 2.52 20.26
CA LEU A 1077 19.12 2.14 21.65
C LEU A 1077 18.62 0.70 21.75
N VAL A 1078 17.65 0.31 20.92
CA VAL A 1078 17.11 -1.07 20.92
C VAL A 1078 18.18 -2.09 20.55
N LEU A 1079 19.06 -1.76 19.59
CA LEU A 1079 20.15 -2.65 19.19
C LEU A 1079 21.19 -2.88 20.30
N GLN A 1080 21.37 -1.93 21.23
CA GLN A 1080 22.22 -2.12 22.41
C GLN A 1080 21.62 -3.14 23.40
N GLU A 1081 20.29 -3.20 23.51
CA GLU A 1081 19.60 -4.11 24.43
C GLU A 1081 19.48 -5.56 23.92
N LEU A 1082 19.84 -5.86 22.66
CA LEU A 1082 19.76 -7.21 22.10
C LEU A 1082 20.68 -8.24 22.78
N THR A 1083 21.75 -7.80 23.46
CA THR A 1083 22.72 -8.69 24.10
C THR A 1083 22.38 -8.98 25.57
N ALA A 1084 22.59 -10.23 26.00
CA ALA A 1084 22.40 -10.62 27.40
C ALA A 1084 23.39 -9.92 28.35
N LYS A 1085 22.93 -8.89 29.06
CA LYS A 1085 23.71 -8.17 30.08
C LYS A 1085 23.98 -9.07 31.29
N GLU A 1086 25.23 -9.09 31.78
CA GLU A 1086 25.60 -9.88 32.97
C GLU A 1086 24.86 -9.43 34.23
N GLU A 1087 24.42 -8.17 34.26
CA GLU A 1087 23.70 -7.55 35.36
C GLU A 1087 22.31 -8.14 35.61
N PHE A 1088 21.71 -8.75 34.57
CA PHE A 1088 20.39 -9.41 34.65
C PHE A 1088 20.50 -10.93 34.80
N LYS A 1089 21.71 -11.47 34.99
CA LYS A 1089 21.93 -12.91 35.18
C LYS A 1089 22.00 -13.27 36.66
N ARG A 1090 21.03 -14.05 37.12
CA ARG A 1090 20.99 -14.56 38.48
C ARG A 1090 21.50 -16.00 38.53
N ILE A 1091 22.57 -16.24 39.30
CA ILE A 1091 23.13 -17.59 39.48
C ILE A 1091 22.48 -18.24 40.70
N ILE A 1092 21.67 -19.27 40.47
CA ILE A 1092 21.06 -20.10 41.51
C ILE A 1092 21.94 -21.34 41.75
N PRO A 1093 22.59 -21.47 42.92
CA PRO A 1093 23.41 -22.63 43.23
C PRO A 1093 22.51 -23.85 43.54
N MET A 1094 22.72 -24.94 42.80
CA MET A 1094 22.04 -26.23 42.96
C MET A 1094 23.07 -27.30 43.35
N GLY A 1095 23.62 -27.19 44.56
CA GLY A 1095 24.69 -28.09 45.04
C GLY A 1095 25.97 -27.95 44.19
N PRO A 1096 26.47 -29.01 43.52
CA PRO A 1096 27.65 -28.91 42.64
C PRO A 1096 27.35 -28.23 41.29
N TYR A 1097 26.08 -27.98 40.95
CA TYR A 1097 25.67 -27.34 39.71
C TYR A 1097 25.28 -25.87 39.95
N LYS A 1098 25.46 -25.03 38.92
CA LYS A 1098 24.99 -23.64 38.90
C LYS A 1098 23.95 -23.51 37.80
N TYR A 1099 22.75 -23.06 38.14
CA TYR A 1099 21.72 -22.69 37.17
C TYR A 1099 21.78 -21.17 36.99
N VAL A 1100 21.95 -20.70 35.75
CA VAL A 1100 21.96 -19.27 35.44
C VAL A 1100 20.60 -18.92 34.88
N LEU A 1101 19.86 -18.07 35.58
CA LEU A 1101 18.59 -17.51 35.14
C LEU A 1101 18.86 -16.15 34.47
N ASP A 1102 18.43 -15.97 33.23
CA ASP A 1102 18.48 -14.68 32.53
C ASP A 1102 17.15 -13.95 32.75
N GLU A 1103 17.10 -13.02 33.70
CA GLU A 1103 15.88 -12.25 34.01
C GLU A 1103 15.57 -11.25 32.89
N GLY A 1104 16.55 -10.87 32.06
CA GLY A 1104 16.38 -9.96 30.93
C GLY A 1104 15.83 -10.61 29.64
N LEU A 1105 15.57 -11.92 29.63
CA LEU A 1105 15.17 -12.65 28.41
C LEU A 1105 13.89 -12.09 27.76
N GLU A 1106 12.86 -11.80 28.55
CA GLU A 1106 11.57 -11.30 28.03
C GLU A 1106 11.70 -9.88 27.44
N ALA A 1107 12.52 -9.01 28.05
CA ALA A 1107 12.83 -7.70 27.49
C ALA A 1107 13.52 -7.82 26.11
N ARG A 1108 14.43 -8.80 25.97
CA ARG A 1108 15.10 -9.07 24.69
C ARG A 1108 14.12 -9.61 23.65
N LYS A 1109 13.21 -10.52 24.01
CA LYS A 1109 12.15 -11.00 23.10
C LYS A 1109 11.33 -9.84 22.54
N LEU A 1110 10.90 -8.90 23.40
CA LEU A 1110 10.19 -7.69 22.98
C LEU A 1110 11.01 -6.81 22.03
N CYS A 1111 12.35 -6.74 22.19
CA CYS A 1111 13.21 -6.05 21.23
C CYS A 1111 13.20 -6.72 19.85
N TYR A 1112 13.28 -8.06 19.79
CA TYR A 1112 13.20 -8.78 18.52
C TYR A 1112 11.81 -8.71 17.87
N GLU A 1113 10.75 -8.67 18.67
CA GLU A 1113 9.37 -8.44 18.20
C GLU A 1113 9.21 -7.02 17.65
N PHE A 1114 9.74 -6.02 18.34
CA PHE A 1114 9.74 -4.64 17.86
C PHE A 1114 10.47 -4.50 16.51
N LEU A 1115 11.65 -5.11 16.37
CA LEU A 1115 12.38 -5.11 15.12
C LEU A 1115 11.65 -5.91 14.02
N TYR A 1116 10.99 -7.02 14.37
CA TYR A 1116 10.11 -7.75 13.44
C TYR A 1116 9.03 -6.83 12.88
N THR A 1117 8.34 -6.10 13.75
CA THR A 1117 7.26 -5.20 13.35
C THR A 1117 7.77 -4.11 12.41
N ILE A 1118 8.97 -3.53 12.66
CA ILE A 1118 9.61 -2.59 11.72
C ILE A 1118 9.81 -3.23 10.35
N THR A 1119 10.39 -4.44 10.30
CA THR A 1119 10.66 -5.14 9.03
C THR A 1119 9.40 -5.54 8.26
N SER A 1120 8.24 -5.58 8.94
CA SER A 1120 6.93 -5.89 8.34
C SER A 1120 6.18 -4.67 7.78
N ILE A 1121 6.68 -3.44 8.00
CA ILE A 1121 6.07 -2.21 7.48
C ILE A 1121 6.18 -2.18 5.94
N SER A 1122 5.20 -1.55 5.28
CA SER A 1122 5.18 -1.41 3.82
C SER A 1122 6.40 -0.66 3.28
N TYR A 1123 6.91 -1.12 2.13
CA TYR A 1123 8.09 -0.59 1.46
C TYR A 1123 8.03 0.93 1.21
N GLU A 1124 6.91 1.43 0.69
CA GLU A 1124 6.73 2.85 0.39
C GLU A 1124 6.99 3.72 1.63
N THR A 1125 6.54 3.25 2.80
CA THR A 1125 6.73 3.93 4.07
C THR A 1125 8.17 3.82 4.55
N LEU A 1126 8.82 2.65 4.45
CA LEU A 1126 10.21 2.49 4.88
C LEU A 1126 11.18 3.36 4.05
N LYS A 1127 10.91 3.50 2.74
CA LYS A 1127 11.69 4.34 1.83
C LYS A 1127 11.47 5.84 2.07
N GLU A 1128 10.26 6.25 2.42
CA GLU A 1128 9.94 7.64 2.75
C GLU A 1128 10.80 8.18 3.92
N TYR A 1129 11.13 7.32 4.90
CA TYR A 1129 11.89 7.69 6.11
C TYR A 1129 13.34 7.17 6.13
N ASP A 1130 13.85 6.64 5.01
CA ASP A 1130 15.24 6.16 4.84
C ASP A 1130 15.70 5.15 5.92
N ILE A 1131 14.83 4.23 6.33
CA ILE A 1131 15.12 3.34 7.48
C ILE A 1131 16.27 2.36 7.17
N ASN A 1132 17.32 2.39 8.00
CA ASN A 1132 18.53 1.59 7.76
C ASN A 1132 18.35 0.12 8.20
N LEU A 1133 17.84 -0.70 7.28
CA LEU A 1133 17.63 -2.13 7.50
C LEU A 1133 18.93 -2.94 7.57
N ASN A 1134 20.04 -2.42 7.03
CA ASN A 1134 21.33 -3.14 7.03
C ASN A 1134 21.87 -3.32 8.45
N ILE A 1135 21.84 -2.28 9.28
CA ILE A 1135 22.31 -2.34 10.68
C ILE A 1135 21.48 -3.35 11.50
N ILE A 1136 20.18 -3.43 11.22
CA ILE A 1136 19.26 -4.39 11.85
C ILE A 1136 19.63 -5.82 11.45
N GLY A 1137 19.82 -6.07 10.14
CA GLY A 1137 20.24 -7.36 9.61
C GLY A 1137 21.59 -7.84 10.16
N GLU A 1138 22.59 -6.96 10.23
CA GLU A 1138 23.89 -7.25 10.84
C GLU A 1138 23.75 -7.67 12.31
N SER A 1139 22.94 -6.95 13.07
CA SER A 1139 22.73 -7.22 14.50
C SER A 1139 22.07 -8.57 14.74
N PHE A 1140 21.13 -9.01 13.89
CA PHE A 1140 20.53 -10.35 13.98
C PHE A 1140 21.55 -11.48 13.76
N ILE A 1141 22.49 -11.27 12.84
CA ILE A 1141 23.55 -12.25 12.55
C ILE A 1141 24.55 -12.31 13.71
N GLU A 1142 25.00 -11.15 14.19
CA GLU A 1142 26.07 -11.08 15.19
C GLU A 1142 25.61 -11.40 16.60
N LYS A 1143 24.44 -10.89 17.01
CA LYS A 1143 23.92 -10.98 18.38
C LYS A 1143 22.84 -12.05 18.53
N GLY A 1144 22.00 -12.24 17.52
CA GLY A 1144 20.84 -13.14 17.58
C GLY A 1144 21.17 -14.61 17.37
N LEU A 1145 21.87 -14.94 16.27
CA LEU A 1145 22.24 -16.32 15.96
C LEU A 1145 23.32 -16.90 16.90
N SER A 1146 24.06 -16.03 17.61
CA SER A 1146 25.10 -16.43 18.57
C SER A 1146 24.60 -16.53 20.01
N ASP A 1147 23.29 -16.30 20.24
CA ASP A 1147 22.71 -16.33 21.58
C ASP A 1147 22.70 -17.73 22.22
N LYS A 1148 22.64 -17.77 23.54
CA LYS A 1148 22.56 -19.01 24.31
C LYS A 1148 21.13 -19.55 24.37
N GLU A 1149 20.15 -18.66 24.36
CA GLU A 1149 18.72 -18.98 24.47
C GLU A 1149 18.12 -19.34 23.11
N ASN A 1150 17.39 -20.46 23.06
CA ASN A 1150 16.83 -21.01 21.83
C ASN A 1150 15.75 -20.09 21.22
N ASP A 1151 14.91 -19.46 22.05
CA ASP A 1151 13.83 -18.56 21.60
C ASP A 1151 14.37 -17.39 20.78
N ILE A 1152 15.49 -16.78 21.22
CA ILE A 1152 16.12 -15.64 20.54
C ILE A 1152 16.68 -16.06 19.17
N ILE A 1153 17.23 -17.27 19.06
CA ILE A 1153 17.70 -17.82 17.78
C ILE A 1153 16.52 -17.97 16.82
N VAL A 1154 15.38 -18.52 17.28
CA VAL A 1154 14.17 -18.66 16.47
C VAL A 1154 13.68 -17.29 15.99
N PHE A 1155 13.53 -16.30 16.88
CA PHE A 1155 13.16 -14.93 16.50
C PHE A 1155 14.11 -14.33 15.45
N SER A 1156 15.42 -14.50 15.65
CA SER A 1156 16.43 -14.00 14.72
C SER A 1156 16.32 -14.65 13.34
N THR A 1157 16.04 -15.96 13.27
CA THR A 1157 15.85 -16.66 11.99
C THR A 1157 14.58 -16.22 11.25
N ILE A 1158 13.49 -15.97 11.98
CA ILE A 1158 12.23 -15.47 11.41
C ILE A 1158 12.42 -14.05 10.88
N ASN A 1159 13.06 -13.18 11.66
CA ASN A 1159 13.37 -11.81 11.29
C ASN A 1159 14.26 -11.72 10.06
N LEU A 1160 15.33 -12.52 9.99
CA LEU A 1160 16.19 -12.59 8.81
C LEU A 1160 15.44 -13.09 7.58
N LYS A 1161 14.55 -14.09 7.74
CA LYS A 1161 13.70 -14.57 6.65
C LYS A 1161 12.73 -13.49 6.17
N ASN A 1162 12.15 -12.71 7.08
CA ASN A 1162 11.25 -11.61 6.73
C ASN A 1162 12.00 -10.51 5.96
N LEU A 1163 13.20 -10.13 6.42
CA LEU A 1163 14.08 -9.20 5.70
C LEU A 1163 14.38 -9.67 4.28
N LEU A 1164 14.80 -10.93 4.12
CA LEU A 1164 15.15 -11.52 2.80
C LEU A 1164 13.97 -11.62 1.84
N ASN A 1165 12.75 -11.78 2.35
CA ASN A 1165 11.53 -11.90 1.53
C ASN A 1165 10.91 -10.54 1.18
N ASN A 1166 11.40 -9.43 1.77
CA ASN A 1166 10.92 -8.09 1.47
C ASN A 1166 11.43 -7.68 0.05
N PRO A 1167 10.61 -7.04 -0.80
CA PRO A 1167 11.00 -6.62 -2.17
C PRO A 1167 12.25 -5.73 -2.27
N ILE A 1168 12.78 -5.22 -1.15
CA ILE A 1168 14.10 -4.59 -0.99
C ILE A 1168 15.26 -5.60 -1.17
N ALA A 1169 14.97 -6.86 -1.45
CA ALA A 1169 15.92 -7.94 -1.77
C ALA A 1169 17.11 -7.47 -2.64
N SER A 1170 16.88 -6.66 -3.67
CA SER A 1170 17.92 -6.14 -4.57
C SER A 1170 18.87 -5.09 -3.97
N GLU A 1171 18.58 -4.53 -2.79
CA GLU A 1171 19.39 -3.52 -2.09
C GLU A 1171 20.07 -4.06 -0.81
N TYR A 1172 19.84 -5.34 -0.43
CA TYR A 1172 20.49 -5.96 0.74
C TYR A 1172 21.94 -6.38 0.46
N GLN A 1173 22.74 -5.41 0.02
CA GLN A 1173 24.18 -5.52 -0.15
C GLN A 1173 24.91 -5.91 1.16
N PHE A 1174 24.28 -5.85 2.34
CA PHE A 1174 24.94 -6.19 3.61
C PHE A 1174 25.45 -7.64 3.65
N LEU A 1175 24.74 -8.61 3.04
CA LEU A 1175 25.25 -9.99 2.90
C LEU A 1175 26.35 -10.11 1.83
N ILE A 1176 26.38 -9.17 0.88
CA ILE A 1176 27.18 -9.17 -0.36
C ILE A 1176 28.17 -7.99 -0.38
N THR A 1177 28.61 -7.53 0.79
CA THR A 1177 29.68 -6.51 0.88
C THR A 1177 31.00 -7.10 0.38
N GLN A 1178 31.87 -6.27 -0.20
CA GLN A 1178 33.13 -6.68 -0.85
C GLN A 1178 34.05 -7.56 0.04
N ASP A 1179 33.93 -7.46 1.37
CA ASP A 1179 34.72 -8.22 2.34
C ASP A 1179 34.13 -9.59 2.73
N HIS A 1180 32.92 -9.95 2.28
CA HIS A 1180 32.19 -11.20 2.60
C HIS A 1180 32.14 -11.56 4.10
N HIS A 1181 32.40 -10.60 4.99
CA HIS A 1181 32.61 -10.82 6.40
C HIS A 1181 31.31 -11.26 7.11
N LEU A 1182 30.19 -10.64 6.76
CA LEU A 1182 28.87 -10.95 7.30
C LEU A 1182 28.35 -12.31 6.85
N LEU A 1183 28.55 -12.69 5.58
CA LEU A 1183 28.21 -14.02 5.10
C LEU A 1183 29.03 -15.12 5.81
N ASN A 1184 30.32 -14.87 6.08
CA ASN A 1184 31.14 -15.79 6.87
C ASN A 1184 30.63 -15.90 8.31
N LYS A 1185 30.24 -14.79 8.95
CA LYS A 1185 29.64 -14.79 10.29
C LYS A 1185 28.29 -15.52 10.32
N LEU A 1186 27.46 -15.34 9.29
CA LEU A 1186 26.20 -16.07 9.11
C LEU A 1186 26.46 -17.58 9.04
N ILE A 1187 27.39 -18.02 8.19
CA ILE A 1187 27.77 -19.45 8.08
C ILE A 1187 28.28 -19.99 9.42
N GLN A 1188 29.07 -19.20 10.17
CA GLN A 1188 29.56 -19.59 11.49
C GLN A 1188 28.41 -19.73 12.51
N GLY A 1189 27.49 -18.75 12.55
CA GLY A 1189 26.30 -18.78 13.41
C GLY A 1189 25.40 -19.99 13.12
N LEU A 1190 25.07 -20.21 11.84
CA LEU A 1190 24.25 -21.34 11.39
C LEU A 1190 24.90 -22.69 11.73
N ASN A 1191 26.21 -22.83 11.52
CA ASN A 1191 26.95 -24.03 11.94
C ASN A 1191 26.95 -24.22 13.46
N GLY A 1192 27.08 -23.13 14.22
CA GLY A 1192 27.02 -23.15 15.69
C GLY A 1192 25.68 -23.67 16.19
N CYS A 1193 24.58 -23.21 15.62
CA CYS A 1193 23.23 -23.66 15.95
C CYS A 1193 23.02 -25.15 15.61
N LEU A 1194 23.44 -25.59 14.41
CA LEU A 1194 23.27 -26.97 13.95
C LEU A 1194 24.14 -27.99 14.71
N LYS A 1195 25.30 -27.58 15.22
CA LYS A 1195 26.27 -28.46 15.91
C LYS A 1195 26.14 -28.41 17.45
N LYS A 1196 25.20 -27.64 18.01
CA LYS A 1196 25.00 -27.49 19.46
C LYS A 1196 24.58 -28.85 20.06
N PRO A 1197 25.40 -29.48 20.92
CA PRO A 1197 25.08 -30.80 21.46
C PRO A 1197 24.01 -30.71 22.55
N LEU A 1198 23.05 -31.63 22.53
CA LEU A 1198 22.12 -31.84 23.65
C LEU A 1198 22.86 -32.37 24.88
N LYS A 1199 22.37 -32.02 26.08
CA LYS A 1199 22.91 -32.55 27.35
C LYS A 1199 22.74 -34.08 27.40
N ALA A 1200 23.54 -34.76 28.21
CA ALA A 1200 23.55 -36.24 28.29
C ALA A 1200 22.22 -36.88 28.74
N LYS A 1201 21.31 -36.11 29.35
CA LYS A 1201 19.92 -36.50 29.68
C LYS A 1201 18.99 -35.29 29.47
N PRO A 1202 18.61 -34.97 28.23
CA PRO A 1202 17.75 -33.82 27.96
C PRO A 1202 16.31 -34.14 28.36
N THR A 1203 15.60 -33.14 28.87
CA THR A 1203 14.14 -33.26 29.06
C THR A 1203 13.42 -33.26 27.71
N LYS A 1204 12.18 -33.77 27.65
CA LYS A 1204 11.39 -33.74 26.41
C LYS A 1204 11.25 -32.32 25.84
N GLN A 1205 11.01 -31.34 26.71
CA GLN A 1205 10.90 -29.93 26.33
C GLN A 1205 12.20 -29.35 25.75
N GLU A 1206 13.36 -29.74 26.27
CA GLU A 1206 14.66 -29.34 25.70
C GLU A 1206 14.91 -29.98 24.32
N VAL A 1207 14.40 -31.19 24.07
CA VAL A 1207 14.47 -31.84 22.75
C VAL A 1207 13.55 -31.13 21.77
N ASP A 1208 12.28 -30.92 22.13
CA ASP A 1208 11.29 -30.27 21.27
C ASP A 1208 11.74 -28.84 20.87
N SER A 1209 12.24 -28.05 21.82
CA SER A 1209 12.80 -26.71 21.56
C SER A 1209 14.04 -26.73 20.65
N HIS A 1210 14.90 -27.74 20.80
CA HIS A 1210 16.07 -27.88 19.94
C HIS A 1210 15.70 -28.27 18.50
N GLU A 1211 14.71 -29.16 18.33
CA GLU A 1211 14.16 -29.51 17.02
C GLU A 1211 13.53 -28.31 16.32
N GLU A 1212 12.84 -27.44 17.07
CA GLU A 1212 12.26 -26.20 16.57
C GLU A 1212 13.33 -25.24 16.04
N VAL A 1213 14.42 -25.04 16.78
CA VAL A 1213 15.57 -24.24 16.33
C VAL A 1213 16.17 -24.81 15.05
N ILE A 1214 16.39 -26.13 14.98
CA ILE A 1214 16.94 -26.76 13.77
C ILE A 1214 16.00 -26.52 12.59
N LYS A 1215 14.69 -26.66 12.79
CA LYS A 1215 13.69 -26.43 11.73
C LYS A 1215 13.73 -24.98 11.25
N SER A 1216 13.72 -23.99 12.14
CA SER A 1216 13.74 -22.57 11.75
C SER A 1216 15.04 -22.18 11.05
N VAL A 1217 16.18 -22.71 11.52
CA VAL A 1217 17.50 -22.53 10.88
C VAL A 1217 17.52 -23.15 9.48
N MET A 1218 16.97 -24.35 9.30
CA MET A 1218 16.88 -24.99 7.99
C MET A 1218 15.97 -24.24 7.01
N GLU A 1219 14.88 -23.65 7.50
CA GLU A 1219 14.03 -22.77 6.70
C GLU A 1219 14.76 -21.50 6.28
N LEU A 1220 15.49 -20.85 7.20
CA LEU A 1220 16.31 -19.69 6.87
C LEU A 1220 17.37 -20.04 5.82
N ILE A 1221 18.08 -21.16 5.98
CA ILE A 1221 19.10 -21.62 5.01
C ILE A 1221 18.50 -21.77 3.61
N LYS A 1222 17.28 -22.31 3.50
CA LYS A 1222 16.57 -22.41 2.21
C LYS A 1222 16.26 -21.04 1.63
N SER A 1223 15.73 -20.11 2.44
CA SER A 1223 15.42 -18.74 2.00
C SER A 1223 16.67 -17.96 1.57
N VAL A 1224 17.78 -18.06 2.32
CA VAL A 1224 19.06 -17.47 1.94
C VAL A 1224 19.57 -18.09 0.63
N ASN A 1225 19.45 -19.41 0.47
CA ASN A 1225 19.87 -20.08 -0.74
C ASN A 1225 19.03 -19.69 -1.96
N SER A 1226 17.70 -19.53 -1.83
CA SER A 1226 16.87 -19.01 -2.93
C SER A 1226 17.24 -17.57 -3.29
N TYR A 1227 17.54 -16.74 -2.30
CA TYR A 1227 17.96 -15.35 -2.51
C TYR A 1227 19.32 -15.27 -3.24
N LEU A 1228 20.35 -15.98 -2.75
CA LEU A 1228 21.66 -16.03 -3.40
C LEU A 1228 21.65 -16.67 -4.80
N LEU A 1229 20.71 -17.58 -5.08
CA LEU A 1229 20.49 -18.14 -6.42
C LEU A 1229 19.76 -17.18 -7.36
N ALA A 1230 18.85 -16.34 -6.84
CA ALA A 1230 18.13 -15.35 -7.64
C ALA A 1230 19.04 -14.21 -8.11
N GLU A 1231 20.05 -13.84 -7.32
CA GLU A 1231 21.02 -12.78 -7.65
C GLU A 1231 22.36 -13.29 -8.21
N ASP A 1232 22.49 -14.60 -8.49
CA ASP A 1232 23.70 -15.23 -9.06
C ASP A 1232 25.03 -14.96 -8.29
N HIS A 1233 24.96 -14.52 -7.03
CA HIS A 1233 26.12 -14.26 -6.16
C HIS A 1233 26.58 -15.51 -5.42
N VAL A 1234 27.05 -16.50 -6.18
CA VAL A 1234 27.57 -17.75 -5.62
C VAL A 1234 29.04 -17.58 -5.21
N THR A 1235 29.25 -17.04 -4.00
CA THR A 1235 30.59 -17.07 -3.37
C THR A 1235 31.05 -18.51 -3.11
N SER A 1236 32.35 -18.80 -3.11
CA SER A 1236 32.85 -20.18 -3.04
C SER A 1236 32.47 -20.94 -1.76
N LYS A 1237 32.17 -20.25 -0.64
CA LYS A 1237 31.96 -20.90 0.67
C LYS A 1237 30.50 -21.28 0.96
N TRP A 1238 29.51 -20.55 0.42
CA TRP A 1238 28.10 -20.84 0.69
C TRP A 1238 27.63 -22.17 0.04
N PRO A 1239 27.95 -22.47 -1.24
CA PRO A 1239 27.65 -23.77 -1.85
C PRO A 1239 28.32 -24.93 -1.14
N ASP A 1240 29.58 -24.76 -0.72
CA ASP A 1240 30.31 -25.80 0.03
C ASP A 1240 29.60 -26.09 1.36
N PHE A 1241 29.13 -25.06 2.06
CA PHE A 1241 28.33 -25.22 3.27
C PHE A 1241 26.96 -25.87 2.97
N TYR A 1242 26.21 -25.35 2.00
CA TYR A 1242 24.86 -25.86 1.67
C TYR A 1242 24.89 -27.29 1.14
N THR A 1243 25.90 -27.67 0.36
CA THR A 1243 26.10 -29.04 -0.10
C THR A 1243 26.53 -29.97 1.02
N SER A 1244 27.29 -29.50 2.02
CA SER A 1244 27.63 -30.30 3.20
C SER A 1244 26.44 -30.63 4.13
N LEU A 1245 25.30 -29.93 3.95
CA LEU A 1245 24.06 -30.15 4.70
C LEU A 1245 23.08 -31.10 4.00
N ARG A 1246 23.24 -31.33 2.69
CA ARG A 1246 22.49 -32.34 1.92
C ARG A 1246 23.07 -33.71 2.14
#